data_AF-A0A3B9GFS3-F1
#
_entry.id   AF-A0A3B9GFS3-F1
#
_cell.length_a   1.000
_cell.length_b   1.000
_cell.length_c   1.000
_cell.angle_alpha   90.00
_cell.angle_beta   90.00
_cell.angle_gamma   90.00
#
_symmetry.space_group_name_H-M   'P 1'
#
loop_
_entity.id
_entity.type
_entity.pdbx_description
1 polymer ?
#
loop_
_entity_poly.entity_id
_entity_poly.type
_entity_poly.pdbx_seq_one_letter_code
_entity_poly.pdbx_strand_id
1 'polypeptide(L)'
;MPEPRSSLRSKTRLCALTLILLALTLGVEAQGAARGGGLSFRGKDFGAKDIYALDGEWQFWWNSFIDPDSLARNDAPPPTGLAEMPRYWTSFELEGQGLPARGAATYRIVLSLPDDTVYGLYVNQMVSSYALYLNGKLLGSNGSVALEPDEVRPEFRPQVLFFSPRDGKADIVLHIANGDYRHGGQWQAVQLGSADAISAYANRIIMTELFLFGAIAMIGLYNIALFLFRAKDPSPLWFGLFCIFVALRLAATGHVVLATVIRGFPWELLIKIELSVFYLGALFFALFFRSLYPKELSKYGFIPMVSVYGIFTALALVLPVSLFNHLVVPMQLGAVGGLAYVLVCLVLASLRKREHAPFILAGFAFFALTAVNDILYAHAIIHTAYLMPLGLFTFIFSQAVALARIFSRSFSQVEHLSDRLSSVNISLERFVPHEFLSFLDKSSIIDVHLGDQALKDLTILFSDIRSFTTLSESMTPQENFNFLNSYLERVGPIIRDHGGFIDKYIGDAIMALFPACPEDALDASIAIQNTVRAYNEERVGWGHRPIQVGIGLNTGPAMLGIIGERMRLESTVISDTVNLASRIENLTKFYRTDVLVSGELVRKLGEDPAYDFRLIDRVTVKGKSAACDLYELISSHAEADRALLLSSRDAFLAAARLFKAKDFSKAADAFKRLCAKNPADQVARVYLGRCEKALAGSGNQPIVVSLDSSIGTCT
;
A
#
# COMPACT_ATOMS: atom_id res chain seq x y z
N MET A 1 5.33 14.00 5.02
CA MET A 1 6.47 14.74 4.44
C MET A 1 6.49 14.51 2.93
N PRO A 2 6.63 15.54 2.08
CA PRO A 2 6.69 15.34 0.63
C PRO A 2 8.09 14.83 0.24
N GLU A 3 8.15 13.70 -0.45
CA GLU A 3 9.41 13.20 -1.04
C GLU A 3 10.05 14.26 -1.96
N PRO A 4 11.40 14.35 -1.99
CA PRO A 4 12.10 15.31 -2.81
C PRO A 4 11.89 15.00 -4.30
N ARG A 5 11.17 15.90 -4.98
CA ARG A 5 10.85 15.87 -6.43
C ARG A 5 12.07 15.78 -7.37
N SER A 6 13.30 15.85 -6.85
CA SER A 6 14.55 15.86 -7.63
C SER A 6 15.02 14.46 -8.05
N SER A 7 14.78 13.41 -7.27
CA SER A 7 15.30 12.05 -7.57
C SER A 7 14.56 11.37 -8.73
N LEU A 8 13.28 11.69 -8.91
CA LEU A 8 12.44 11.12 -9.97
C LEU A 8 12.82 11.66 -11.35
N ARG A 9 13.26 12.92 -11.43
CA ARG A 9 13.66 13.59 -12.67
C ARG A 9 15.01 13.11 -13.19
N SER A 10 15.95 12.70 -12.33
CA SER A 10 17.25 12.19 -12.79
C SER A 10 17.15 10.76 -13.33
N LYS A 11 16.33 9.90 -12.69
CA LYS A 11 16.12 8.51 -13.14
C LYS A 11 15.32 8.40 -14.45
N THR A 12 14.31 9.25 -14.64
CA THR A 12 13.56 9.31 -15.91
C THR A 12 14.38 9.87 -17.07
N ARG A 13 15.29 10.83 -16.80
CA ARG A 13 16.25 11.31 -17.80
C ARG A 13 17.23 10.23 -18.22
N LEU A 14 17.70 9.39 -17.30
CA LEU A 14 18.66 8.33 -17.61
C LEU A 14 18.07 7.27 -18.56
N CYS A 15 16.85 6.77 -18.29
CA CYS A 15 16.16 5.82 -19.19
C CYS A 15 15.79 6.45 -20.54
N ALA A 16 15.34 7.70 -20.56
CA ALA A 16 15.08 8.42 -21.81
C ALA A 16 16.37 8.61 -22.62
N LEU A 17 17.50 8.92 -21.97
CA LEU A 17 18.81 9.03 -22.62
C LEU A 17 19.27 7.68 -23.20
N THR A 18 19.06 6.57 -22.48
CA THR A 18 19.47 5.23 -22.96
C THR A 18 18.62 4.78 -24.15
N LEU A 19 17.32 5.11 -24.16
CA LEU A 19 16.41 4.80 -25.27
C LEU A 19 16.67 5.68 -26.50
N ILE A 20 16.99 6.96 -26.30
CA ILE A 20 17.40 7.88 -27.37
C ILE A 20 18.76 7.46 -27.96
N LEU A 21 19.71 7.03 -27.12
CA LEU A 21 20.99 6.47 -27.55
C LEU A 21 20.83 5.16 -28.34
N LEU A 22 19.82 4.33 -28.02
CA LEU A 22 19.52 3.13 -28.81
C LEU A 22 18.97 3.49 -30.20
N ALA A 23 18.07 4.48 -30.27
CA ALA A 23 17.47 4.96 -31.52
C ALA A 23 18.47 5.67 -32.45
N LEU A 24 19.50 6.32 -31.90
CA LEU A 24 20.54 7.03 -32.65
C LEU A 24 21.59 6.10 -33.31
N THR A 25 21.57 4.79 -33.05
CA THR A 25 22.54 3.83 -33.64
C THR A 25 22.07 3.15 -34.92
N LEU A 26 20.93 3.55 -35.48
CA LEU A 26 20.30 2.95 -36.67
C LEU A 26 20.12 4.00 -37.77
N GLY A 27 21.22 4.62 -38.20
CA GLY A 27 21.25 5.37 -39.44
C GLY A 27 21.59 4.41 -40.58
N VAL A 28 20.65 4.18 -41.50
CA VAL A 28 20.94 3.58 -42.80
C VAL A 28 21.28 4.74 -43.72
N GLU A 29 22.52 4.81 -44.22
CA GLU A 29 22.90 5.80 -45.22
C GLU A 29 22.14 5.53 -46.52
N ALA A 30 21.26 6.45 -46.91
CA ALA A 30 20.58 6.40 -48.20
C ALA A 30 21.57 6.76 -49.31
N GLN A 31 21.89 5.81 -50.20
CA GLN A 31 22.70 6.09 -51.39
C GLN A 31 22.35 5.23 -52.60
N GLY A 32 22.23 5.90 -53.74
CA GLY A 32 22.19 5.34 -55.10
C GLY A 32 20.93 4.55 -55.41
N ALA A 33 19.87 5.23 -55.87
CA ALA A 33 18.71 4.55 -56.44
C ALA A 33 19.06 3.94 -57.81
N ALA A 34 18.58 2.73 -58.08
CA ALA A 34 18.62 2.07 -59.38
C ALA A 34 18.01 2.98 -60.45
N ARG A 35 18.62 3.01 -61.64
CA ARG A 35 18.14 3.78 -62.79
C ARG A 35 18.05 2.86 -63.99
N GLY A 36 16.89 2.80 -64.64
CA GLY A 36 16.67 1.96 -65.81
C GLY A 36 16.94 0.45 -65.61
N GLY A 37 16.80 -0.07 -64.38
CA GLY A 37 17.04 -1.48 -64.05
C GLY A 37 18.51 -1.85 -63.81
N GLY A 38 19.41 -0.88 -63.66
CA GLY A 38 20.81 -1.11 -63.29
C GLY A 38 21.19 -0.41 -61.98
N LEU A 39 22.00 -1.07 -61.16
CA LEU A 39 22.57 -0.49 -59.95
C LEU A 39 24.04 -0.90 -59.78
N SER A 40 24.93 0.08 -59.57
CA SER A 40 26.37 -0.15 -59.49
C SER A 40 26.89 0.11 -58.08
N PHE A 41 27.59 -0.88 -57.54
CA PHE A 41 28.34 -0.86 -56.29
C PHE A 41 29.85 -0.92 -56.52
N ARG A 42 30.33 -0.74 -57.76
CA ARG A 42 31.77 -0.71 -58.06
C ARG A 42 32.45 0.42 -57.27
N GLY A 43 33.47 0.07 -56.49
CA GLY A 43 34.22 0.99 -55.64
C GLY A 43 33.61 1.23 -54.25
N LYS A 44 32.53 0.54 -53.88
CA LYS A 44 32.03 0.49 -52.50
C LYS A 44 32.66 -0.66 -51.73
N ASP A 45 32.91 -0.44 -50.45
CA ASP A 45 33.37 -1.46 -49.51
C ASP A 45 32.15 -2.17 -48.88
N PHE A 46 32.21 -3.48 -48.77
CA PHE A 46 31.17 -4.30 -48.14
C PHE A 46 31.68 -4.79 -46.78
N GLY A 47 31.87 -3.86 -45.86
CA GLY A 47 32.29 -4.14 -44.50
C GLY A 47 31.26 -4.95 -43.71
N ALA A 48 31.64 -5.37 -42.50
CA ALA A 48 30.81 -6.24 -41.64
C ALA A 48 29.49 -5.61 -41.15
N LYS A 49 29.26 -4.31 -41.40
CA LYS A 49 28.04 -3.58 -41.00
C LYS A 49 27.34 -2.90 -42.17
N ASP A 50 27.89 -2.99 -43.37
CA ASP A 50 27.39 -2.23 -44.52
C ASP A 50 26.27 -3.00 -45.20
N ILE A 51 25.11 -2.36 -45.27
CA ILE A 51 23.88 -2.91 -45.83
C ILE A 51 23.29 -1.86 -46.75
N TYR A 52 22.99 -2.26 -47.98
CA TYR A 52 22.48 -1.39 -49.02
C TYR A 52 21.07 -1.84 -49.43
N ALA A 53 20.14 -0.90 -49.45
CA ALA A 53 18.80 -1.12 -49.96
C ALA A 53 18.80 -1.09 -51.50
N LEU A 54 18.14 -2.06 -52.13
CA LEU A 54 17.98 -2.13 -53.60
C LEU A 54 16.79 -1.27 -54.06
N ASP A 55 16.90 0.04 -53.83
CA ASP A 55 15.85 1.01 -54.13
C ASP A 55 15.98 1.57 -55.55
N GLY A 56 14.89 2.08 -56.14
CA GLY A 56 14.87 2.79 -57.41
C GLY A 56 14.10 2.10 -58.52
N GLU A 57 14.45 2.38 -59.77
CA GLU A 57 13.75 1.92 -60.97
C GLU A 57 14.20 0.50 -61.38
N TRP A 58 13.27 -0.45 -61.30
CA TRP A 58 13.42 -1.82 -61.76
C TRP A 58 12.73 -2.00 -63.12
N GLN A 59 13.27 -2.84 -63.99
CA GLN A 59 12.56 -3.25 -65.20
C GLN A 59 11.32 -4.05 -64.82
N PHE A 60 10.17 -3.71 -65.42
CA PHE A 60 8.87 -4.22 -65.00
C PHE A 60 8.07 -4.77 -66.19
N TRP A 61 7.58 -6.01 -66.05
CA TRP A 61 6.62 -6.62 -66.96
C TRP A 61 5.33 -6.93 -66.22
N TRP A 62 4.23 -6.34 -66.66
CA TRP A 62 2.92 -6.57 -66.08
C TRP A 62 2.26 -7.83 -66.66
N ASN A 63 1.60 -8.59 -65.78
CA ASN A 63 0.86 -9.81 -66.09
C ASN A 63 1.62 -10.85 -66.93
N SER A 64 2.93 -10.95 -66.70
CA SER A 64 3.81 -11.84 -67.44
C SER A 64 4.97 -12.31 -66.57
N PHE A 65 5.26 -13.62 -66.61
CA PHE A 65 6.47 -14.20 -66.05
C PHE A 65 7.48 -14.41 -67.16
N ILE A 66 8.53 -13.60 -67.14
CA ILE A 66 9.60 -13.70 -68.14
C ILE A 66 10.58 -14.79 -67.70
N ASP A 67 10.88 -15.71 -68.63
CA ASP A 67 11.92 -16.72 -68.44
C ASP A 67 13.28 -16.03 -68.18
N PRO A 68 13.90 -16.23 -67.00
CA PRO A 68 15.20 -15.66 -66.68
C PRO A 68 16.29 -15.95 -67.72
N ASP A 69 16.25 -17.11 -68.37
CA ASP A 69 17.24 -17.48 -69.37
C ASP A 69 17.06 -16.71 -70.69
N SER A 70 15.82 -16.32 -71.03
CA SER A 70 15.54 -15.45 -72.18
C SER A 70 16.05 -14.01 -71.98
N LEU A 71 16.04 -13.53 -70.72
CA LEU A 71 16.59 -12.22 -70.34
C LEU A 71 18.12 -12.20 -70.38
N ALA A 72 18.78 -13.33 -70.10
CA ALA A 72 20.22 -13.48 -70.22
C ALA A 72 20.67 -13.56 -71.69
N ARG A 73 19.86 -14.17 -72.57
CA ARG A 73 20.11 -14.23 -74.02
C ARG A 73 19.68 -12.98 -74.80
N ASN A 74 19.01 -12.04 -74.14
CA ASN A 74 18.46 -10.82 -74.74
C ASN A 74 17.32 -11.08 -75.75
N ASP A 75 16.60 -12.20 -75.59
CA ASP A 75 15.49 -12.63 -76.43
C ASP A 75 14.11 -12.30 -75.83
N ALA A 76 14.08 -11.71 -74.63
CA ALA A 76 12.85 -11.38 -73.92
C ALA A 76 12.10 -10.19 -74.55
N PRO A 77 10.76 -10.13 -74.43
CA PRO A 77 9.99 -8.95 -74.84
C PRO A 77 10.44 -7.71 -74.06
N PRO A 78 10.35 -6.49 -74.65
CA PRO A 78 10.72 -5.26 -73.96
C PRO A 78 9.89 -5.06 -72.68
N PRO A 79 10.45 -4.45 -71.63
CA PRO A 79 9.73 -4.18 -70.39
C PRO A 79 8.50 -3.31 -70.66
N THR A 80 7.39 -3.64 -69.99
CA THR A 80 6.15 -2.86 -70.03
C THR A 80 6.36 -1.45 -69.43
N GLY A 81 7.31 -1.32 -68.51
CA GLY A 81 7.74 -0.04 -67.96
C GLY A 81 8.88 -0.16 -66.96
N LEU A 82 9.12 0.91 -66.21
CA LEU A 82 9.98 0.93 -65.04
C LEU A 82 9.12 1.06 -63.79
N ALA A 83 9.38 0.22 -62.79
CA ALA A 83 8.69 0.25 -61.51
C ALA A 83 9.62 0.78 -60.42
N GLU A 84 9.17 1.78 -59.66
CA GLU A 84 9.90 2.23 -58.47
C GLU A 84 9.68 1.26 -57.32
N MET A 85 10.74 0.57 -56.88
CA MET A 85 10.73 -0.28 -55.68
C MET A 85 11.55 0.41 -54.57
N PRO A 86 11.12 0.43 -53.30
CA PRO A 86 9.88 -0.16 -52.77
C PRO A 86 8.64 0.70 -53.02
N ARG A 87 7.63 0.12 -53.67
CA ARG A 87 6.28 0.69 -53.79
C ARG A 87 5.29 -0.39 -54.23
N TYR A 88 4.03 -0.27 -53.82
CA TYR A 88 2.97 -1.13 -54.34
C TYR A 88 2.71 -0.84 -55.82
N TRP A 89 2.54 -1.87 -56.65
CA TRP A 89 2.31 -1.67 -58.08
C TRP A 89 0.98 -0.98 -58.38
N THR A 90 0.04 -0.97 -57.43
CA THR A 90 -1.24 -0.24 -57.55
C THR A 90 -1.06 1.27 -57.67
N SER A 91 0.13 1.78 -57.36
CA SER A 91 0.49 3.18 -57.54
C SER A 91 1.08 3.49 -58.92
N PHE A 92 1.39 2.47 -59.71
CA PHE A 92 1.90 2.65 -61.07
C PHE A 92 0.74 2.80 -62.04
N GLU A 93 0.94 3.67 -63.03
CA GLU A 93 0.02 3.86 -64.14
C GLU A 93 0.67 3.32 -65.41
N LEU A 94 -0.01 2.40 -66.08
CA LEU A 94 0.33 1.92 -67.42
C LEU A 94 -0.73 2.45 -68.38
N GLU A 95 -0.30 3.14 -69.44
CA GLU A 95 -1.19 3.73 -70.45
C GLU A 95 -2.30 4.64 -69.86
N GLY A 96 -2.03 5.30 -68.72
CA GLY A 96 -2.97 6.18 -68.03
C GLY A 96 -4.03 5.47 -67.17
N GLN A 97 -3.89 4.16 -66.94
CA GLN A 97 -4.73 3.39 -66.00
C GLN A 97 -3.89 2.83 -64.86
N GLY A 98 -4.40 2.95 -63.63
CA GLY A 98 -3.77 2.36 -62.44
C GLY A 98 -3.86 0.83 -62.46
N LEU A 99 -2.79 0.16 -62.01
CA LEU A 99 -2.76 -1.30 -61.97
C LEU A 99 -3.67 -1.87 -60.86
N PRO A 100 -4.38 -2.98 -61.10
CA PRO A 100 -5.16 -3.65 -60.07
C PRO A 100 -4.26 -4.28 -59.00
N ALA A 101 -4.80 -4.42 -57.78
CA ALA A 101 -4.06 -5.08 -56.69
C ALA A 101 -3.77 -6.56 -56.99
N ARG A 102 -4.72 -7.26 -57.61
CA ARG A 102 -4.59 -8.65 -58.05
C ARG A 102 -3.86 -8.73 -59.37
N GLY A 103 -2.95 -9.69 -59.49
CA GLY A 103 -2.19 -9.94 -60.70
C GLY A 103 -0.79 -10.45 -60.43
N ALA A 104 -0.01 -10.58 -61.49
CA ALA A 104 1.36 -11.06 -61.45
C ALA A 104 2.28 -10.10 -62.22
N ALA A 105 3.55 -10.03 -61.83
CA ALA A 105 4.54 -9.21 -62.51
C ALA A 105 5.96 -9.78 -62.38
N THR A 106 6.79 -9.46 -63.37
CA THR A 106 8.24 -9.70 -63.32
C THR A 106 8.97 -8.39 -63.06
N TYR A 107 9.87 -8.40 -62.08
CA TYR A 107 10.80 -7.33 -61.78
C TYR A 107 12.22 -7.80 -62.11
N ARG A 108 13.05 -6.94 -62.72
CA ARG A 108 14.46 -7.23 -62.95
C ARG A 108 15.35 -6.06 -62.58
N ILE A 109 16.49 -6.38 -61.95
CA ILE A 109 17.59 -5.45 -61.73
C ILE A 109 18.93 -6.15 -61.98
N VAL A 110 19.86 -5.44 -62.61
CA VAL A 110 21.23 -5.91 -62.82
C VAL A 110 22.17 -5.14 -61.90
N LEU A 111 22.84 -5.88 -61.01
CA LEU A 111 23.80 -5.33 -60.06
C LEU A 111 25.23 -5.46 -60.60
N SER A 112 26.03 -4.40 -60.43
CA SER A 112 27.48 -4.44 -60.63
C SER A 112 28.21 -4.38 -59.29
N LEU A 113 28.80 -5.49 -58.86
CA LEU A 113 29.48 -5.68 -57.59
C LEU A 113 31.01 -5.52 -57.74
N PRO A 114 31.74 -5.21 -56.65
CA PRO A 114 33.18 -4.98 -56.70
C PRO A 114 34.00 -6.27 -56.91
N ASP A 115 33.51 -7.42 -56.45
CA ASP A 115 34.18 -8.72 -56.54
C ASP A 115 33.19 -9.89 -56.63
N ASP A 116 33.72 -11.11 -56.78
CA ASP A 116 32.97 -12.37 -56.84
C ASP A 116 32.90 -13.11 -55.48
N THR A 117 32.95 -12.38 -54.37
CA THR A 117 32.76 -12.96 -53.02
C THR A 117 31.29 -13.35 -52.77
N VAL A 118 31.00 -13.92 -51.59
CA VAL A 118 29.64 -14.32 -51.23
C VAL A 118 28.89 -13.15 -50.63
N TYR A 119 27.81 -12.74 -51.28
CA TYR A 119 26.89 -11.71 -50.84
C TYR A 119 25.61 -12.33 -50.29
N GLY A 120 24.94 -11.59 -49.41
CA GLY A 120 23.62 -11.91 -48.89
C GLY A 120 22.55 -10.98 -49.46
N LEU A 121 21.37 -11.53 -49.71
CA LEU A 121 20.12 -10.80 -49.91
C LEU A 121 19.20 -11.09 -48.73
N TYR A 122 18.65 -10.03 -48.14
CA TYR A 122 17.53 -10.14 -47.23
C TYR A 122 16.25 -9.73 -47.96
N VAL A 123 15.44 -10.72 -48.29
CA VAL A 123 14.11 -10.51 -48.85
C VAL A 123 13.15 -10.37 -47.68
N ASN A 124 12.65 -9.14 -47.49
CA ASN A 124 11.66 -8.80 -46.49
C ASN A 124 10.34 -9.58 -46.68
N GLN A 125 9.44 -9.50 -45.69
CA GLN A 125 8.13 -10.14 -45.82
C GLN A 125 7.38 -9.59 -47.05
N MET A 126 6.95 -10.50 -47.92
CA MET A 126 6.04 -10.20 -49.02
C MET A 126 4.65 -10.69 -48.65
N VAL A 127 3.63 -9.89 -48.95
CA VAL A 127 2.26 -10.21 -48.53
C VAL A 127 1.61 -11.30 -49.39
N SER A 128 2.20 -11.58 -50.54
CA SER A 128 1.67 -12.53 -51.51
C SER A 128 2.62 -13.72 -51.72
N SER A 129 3.13 -13.92 -52.93
CA SER A 129 4.09 -14.97 -53.27
C SER A 129 5.18 -14.40 -54.18
N TYR A 130 6.38 -14.99 -54.10
CA TYR A 130 7.45 -14.65 -55.03
C TYR A 130 8.32 -15.85 -55.40
N ALA A 131 8.95 -15.76 -56.57
CA ALA A 131 10.08 -16.59 -56.97
C ALA A 131 11.23 -15.67 -57.38
N LEU A 132 12.37 -15.83 -56.71
CA LEU A 132 13.58 -15.05 -56.94
C LEU A 132 14.60 -15.90 -57.68
N TYR A 133 14.99 -15.43 -58.86
CA TYR A 133 16.02 -16.02 -59.70
C TYR A 133 17.24 -15.12 -59.71
N LEU A 134 18.40 -15.77 -59.75
CA LEU A 134 19.69 -15.12 -59.89
C LEU A 134 20.46 -15.77 -61.03
N ASN A 135 20.85 -14.98 -62.03
CA ASN A 135 21.60 -15.46 -63.20
C ASN A 135 20.95 -16.72 -63.84
N GLY A 136 19.62 -16.74 -63.95
CA GLY A 136 18.85 -17.86 -64.51
C GLY A 136 18.40 -18.94 -63.49
N LYS A 137 19.07 -19.03 -62.33
CA LYS A 137 18.81 -20.10 -61.35
C LYS A 137 17.88 -19.63 -60.22
N LEU A 138 16.89 -20.45 -59.85
CA LEU A 138 16.03 -20.19 -58.69
C LEU A 138 16.88 -20.17 -57.40
N LEU A 139 16.88 -19.03 -56.72
CA LEU A 139 17.63 -18.78 -55.49
C LEU A 139 16.76 -18.95 -54.25
N GLY A 140 15.51 -18.50 -54.31
CA GLY A 140 14.55 -18.61 -53.22
C GLY A 140 13.12 -18.36 -53.69
N SER A 141 12.15 -18.86 -52.95
CA SER A 141 10.74 -18.64 -53.23
C SER A 141 9.93 -18.60 -51.94
N ASN A 142 8.78 -17.96 -52.00
CA ASN A 142 7.82 -17.84 -50.92
C ASN A 142 6.43 -18.08 -51.51
N GLY A 143 5.75 -19.13 -51.04
CA GLY A 143 4.48 -19.56 -51.63
C GLY A 143 4.63 -20.07 -53.07
N SER A 144 3.52 -20.06 -53.82
CA SER A 144 3.44 -20.48 -55.22
C SER A 144 3.01 -19.30 -56.09
N VAL A 145 3.88 -18.90 -57.02
CA VAL A 145 3.57 -17.89 -58.04
C VAL A 145 2.79 -18.52 -59.18
N ALA A 146 1.72 -17.85 -59.63
CA ALA A 146 0.91 -18.23 -60.78
C ALA A 146 0.37 -16.96 -61.46
N LEU A 147 0.08 -17.04 -62.76
CA LEU A 147 -0.54 -15.93 -63.48
C LEU A 147 -2.03 -15.81 -63.13
N GLU A 148 -2.69 -16.95 -62.95
CA GLU A 148 -4.08 -17.01 -62.49
C GLU A 148 -4.15 -16.72 -60.98
N PRO A 149 -4.89 -15.68 -60.55
CA PRO A 149 -4.97 -15.27 -59.15
C PRO A 149 -5.38 -16.38 -58.18
N ASP A 150 -6.26 -17.30 -58.60
CA ASP A 150 -6.79 -18.38 -57.75
C ASP A 150 -5.79 -19.53 -57.53
N GLU A 151 -4.75 -19.63 -58.37
CA GLU A 151 -3.67 -20.62 -58.23
C GLU A 151 -2.51 -20.09 -57.37
N VAL A 152 -2.50 -18.79 -57.06
CA VAL A 152 -1.49 -18.16 -56.21
C VAL A 152 -1.66 -18.65 -54.77
N ARG A 153 -0.60 -19.21 -54.20
CA ARG A 153 -0.58 -19.58 -52.78
C ARG A 153 0.33 -18.63 -52.02
N PRO A 154 -0.21 -17.74 -51.17
CA PRO A 154 0.61 -16.81 -50.40
C PRO A 154 1.26 -17.50 -49.19
N GLU A 155 2.44 -17.03 -48.82
CA GLU A 155 3.16 -17.45 -47.62
C GLU A 155 3.88 -16.23 -47.05
N PHE A 156 4.02 -16.14 -45.72
CA PHE A 156 4.76 -15.06 -45.07
C PHE A 156 6.09 -15.57 -44.55
N ARG A 157 7.14 -15.40 -45.36
CA ARG A 157 8.48 -15.85 -44.98
C ARG A 157 9.57 -14.88 -45.44
N PRO A 158 10.09 -14.04 -44.54
CA PRO A 158 11.36 -13.37 -44.76
C PRO A 158 12.47 -14.41 -44.99
N GLN A 159 13.37 -14.15 -45.93
CA GLN A 159 14.45 -15.08 -46.27
C GLN A 159 15.79 -14.36 -46.38
N VAL A 160 16.81 -14.96 -45.80
CA VAL A 160 18.21 -14.65 -46.07
C VAL A 160 18.68 -15.63 -47.15
N LEU A 161 19.12 -15.08 -48.29
CA LEU A 161 19.59 -15.84 -49.44
C LEU A 161 21.04 -15.46 -49.72
N PHE A 162 21.89 -16.43 -50.03
CA PHE A 162 23.32 -16.19 -50.29
C PHE A 162 23.65 -16.49 -51.74
N PHE A 163 24.51 -15.67 -52.33
CA PHE A 163 24.93 -15.86 -53.71
C PHE A 163 26.35 -15.36 -53.98
N SER A 164 26.93 -15.84 -55.07
CA SER A 164 28.18 -15.31 -55.63
C SER A 164 27.88 -14.75 -57.04
N PRO A 165 28.30 -13.53 -57.36
CA PRO A 165 28.13 -12.98 -58.70
C PRO A 165 29.06 -13.68 -59.70
N ARG A 166 28.84 -13.41 -60.98
CA ARG A 166 29.71 -13.87 -62.08
C ARG A 166 30.29 -12.65 -62.77
N ASP A 167 31.62 -12.52 -62.80
CA ASP A 167 32.34 -11.37 -63.37
C ASP A 167 31.91 -10.03 -62.77
N GLY A 168 31.64 -10.01 -61.45
CA GLY A 168 31.14 -8.85 -60.72
C GLY A 168 29.73 -8.41 -61.14
N LYS A 169 28.95 -9.28 -61.78
CA LYS A 169 27.56 -9.03 -62.17
C LYS A 169 26.58 -10.02 -61.55
N ALA A 170 25.44 -9.50 -61.13
CA ALA A 170 24.32 -10.29 -60.62
C ALA A 170 23.01 -9.81 -61.25
N ASP A 171 22.40 -10.66 -62.08
CA ASP A 171 21.08 -10.43 -62.66
C ASP A 171 20.00 -11.03 -61.76
N ILE A 172 19.22 -10.16 -61.12
CA ILE A 172 18.16 -10.53 -60.18
C ILE A 172 16.83 -10.38 -60.88
N VAL A 173 16.08 -11.48 -60.98
CA VAL A 173 14.72 -11.51 -61.52
C VAL A 173 13.76 -11.97 -60.43
N LEU A 174 12.74 -11.19 -60.14
CA LEU A 174 11.75 -11.44 -59.11
C LEU A 174 10.36 -11.54 -59.75
N HIS A 175 9.80 -12.74 -59.74
CA HIS A 175 8.39 -12.97 -60.10
C HIS A 175 7.55 -12.76 -58.85
N ILE A 176 6.58 -11.86 -58.91
CA ILE A 176 5.64 -11.61 -57.80
C ILE A 176 4.23 -11.89 -58.30
N ALA A 177 3.45 -12.65 -57.53
CA ALA A 177 2.04 -12.89 -57.82
C ALA A 177 1.18 -12.58 -56.59
N ASN A 178 0.03 -11.93 -56.78
CA ASN A 178 -0.93 -11.59 -55.73
C ASN A 178 -2.35 -12.03 -56.12
N GLY A 179 -2.84 -13.06 -55.42
CA GLY A 179 -4.19 -13.60 -55.62
C GLY A 179 -5.27 -12.87 -54.84
N ASP A 180 -5.04 -12.58 -53.55
CA ASP A 180 -6.12 -12.23 -52.63
C ASP A 180 -5.89 -10.99 -51.74
N TYR A 181 -4.68 -10.41 -51.77
CA TYR A 181 -4.37 -9.27 -50.90
C TYR A 181 -4.68 -7.92 -51.56
N ARG A 182 -5.07 -6.92 -50.76
CA ARG A 182 -5.45 -5.57 -51.24
C ARG A 182 -4.31 -4.74 -51.82
N HIS A 183 -3.07 -5.17 -51.63
CA HIS A 183 -1.89 -4.51 -52.17
C HIS A 183 -1.02 -5.54 -52.89
N GLY A 184 -0.56 -5.21 -54.09
CA GLY A 184 0.35 -6.06 -54.85
C GLY A 184 1.71 -5.39 -55.03
N GLY A 185 2.74 -6.21 -55.27
CA GLY A 185 4.13 -5.77 -55.38
C GLY A 185 4.86 -5.73 -54.04
N GLN A 186 6.07 -5.16 -54.05
CA GLN A 186 6.98 -5.16 -52.91
C GLN A 186 7.14 -3.75 -52.31
N TRP A 187 6.70 -3.59 -51.06
CA TRP A 187 6.66 -2.32 -50.33
C TRP A 187 7.84 -2.10 -49.38
N GLN A 188 8.72 -3.09 -49.24
CA GLN A 188 9.96 -2.97 -48.49
C GLN A 188 11.14 -3.30 -49.39
N ALA A 189 12.21 -2.51 -49.28
CA ALA A 189 13.41 -2.73 -50.05
C ALA A 189 14.01 -4.12 -49.77
N VAL A 190 14.54 -4.77 -50.80
CA VAL A 190 15.44 -5.92 -50.62
C VAL A 190 16.78 -5.39 -50.16
N GLN A 191 17.35 -5.97 -49.10
CA GLN A 191 18.65 -5.52 -48.57
C GLN A 191 19.77 -6.39 -49.13
N LEU A 192 20.89 -5.78 -49.49
CA LEU A 192 22.11 -6.40 -49.99
C LEU A 192 23.27 -6.09 -49.05
N GLY A 193 24.12 -7.06 -48.78
CA GLY A 193 25.36 -6.87 -48.02
C GLY A 193 26.28 -8.07 -48.14
N SER A 194 27.38 -8.08 -47.38
CA SER A 194 28.17 -9.29 -47.20
C SER A 194 27.35 -10.38 -46.49
N ALA A 195 27.72 -11.65 -46.68
CA ALA A 195 27.02 -12.77 -46.04
C ALA A 195 26.90 -12.61 -44.50
N ASP A 196 27.96 -12.14 -43.86
CA ASP A 196 28.00 -11.89 -42.41
C ASP A 196 27.13 -10.69 -42.01
N ALA A 197 27.20 -9.58 -42.76
CA ALA A 197 26.42 -8.38 -42.45
C ALA A 197 24.92 -8.64 -42.55
N ILE A 198 24.47 -9.35 -43.58
CA ILE A 198 23.05 -9.70 -43.77
C ILE A 198 22.57 -10.71 -42.73
N SER A 199 23.40 -11.69 -42.37
CA SER A 199 23.07 -12.63 -41.30
C SER A 199 22.94 -11.91 -39.95
N ALA A 200 23.87 -11.00 -39.64
CA ALA A 200 23.82 -10.19 -38.43
C ALA A 200 22.61 -9.26 -38.41
N TYR A 201 22.22 -8.68 -39.55
CA TYR A 201 21.03 -7.86 -39.70
C TYR A 201 19.74 -8.63 -39.39
N ALA A 202 19.54 -9.78 -40.04
CA ALA A 202 18.37 -10.62 -39.80
C ALA A 202 18.30 -11.11 -38.35
N ASN A 203 19.44 -11.53 -37.78
CA ASN A 203 19.51 -11.94 -36.38
C ASN A 203 19.19 -10.79 -35.41
N ARG A 204 19.71 -9.57 -35.63
CA ARG A 204 19.46 -8.43 -34.75
C ARG A 204 17.98 -8.03 -34.71
N ILE A 205 17.33 -8.09 -35.87
CA ILE A 205 15.90 -7.88 -36.02
C ILE A 205 15.12 -8.90 -35.19
N ILE A 206 15.34 -10.20 -35.41
CA ILE A 206 14.63 -11.28 -34.72
C ILE A 206 14.86 -11.19 -33.20
N MET A 207 16.10 -10.93 -32.77
CA MET A 207 16.45 -10.81 -31.35
C MET A 207 15.74 -9.63 -30.69
N THR A 208 15.59 -8.50 -31.40
CA THR A 208 14.91 -7.32 -30.87
C THR A 208 13.40 -7.58 -30.74
N GLU A 209 12.77 -8.22 -31.73
CA GLU A 209 11.36 -8.60 -31.65
C GLU A 209 11.08 -9.63 -30.55
N LEU A 210 11.91 -10.67 -30.43
CA LEU A 210 11.79 -11.67 -29.37
C LEU A 210 12.00 -11.08 -27.97
N PHE A 211 12.97 -10.18 -27.83
CA PHE A 211 13.20 -9.47 -26.58
C PHE A 211 11.98 -8.63 -26.17
N LEU A 212 11.45 -7.82 -27.10
CA LEU A 212 10.28 -6.99 -26.86
C LEU A 212 9.04 -7.84 -26.57
N PHE A 213 8.85 -8.94 -27.31
CA PHE A 213 7.78 -9.92 -27.07
C PHE A 213 7.86 -10.46 -25.64
N GLY A 214 9.02 -10.97 -25.23
CA GLY A 214 9.22 -11.54 -23.89
C GLY A 214 9.02 -10.50 -22.79
N ALA A 215 9.57 -9.29 -22.96
CA ALA A 215 9.44 -8.23 -21.96
C ALA A 215 7.98 -7.78 -21.76
N ILE A 216 7.23 -7.58 -22.85
CA ILE A 216 5.81 -7.20 -22.79
C ILE A 216 4.96 -8.34 -22.24
N ALA A 217 5.21 -9.58 -22.67
CA ALA A 217 4.50 -10.76 -22.17
C ALA A 217 4.70 -10.95 -20.65
N MET A 218 5.94 -10.76 -20.16
CA MET A 218 6.24 -10.84 -18.72
C MET A 218 5.53 -9.74 -17.92
N ILE A 219 5.49 -8.50 -18.42
CA ILE A 219 4.69 -7.42 -17.81
C ILE A 219 3.21 -7.82 -17.78
N GLY A 220 2.70 -8.41 -18.87
CA GLY A 220 1.32 -8.88 -18.95
C GLY A 220 0.98 -9.96 -17.92
N LEU A 221 1.75 -11.04 -17.90
CA LEU A 221 1.58 -12.17 -16.97
C LEU A 221 1.69 -11.72 -15.51
N TYR A 222 2.66 -10.85 -15.20
CA TYR A 222 2.82 -10.30 -13.85
C TYR A 222 1.56 -9.56 -13.38
N ASN A 223 0.96 -8.72 -14.23
CA ASN A 223 -0.24 -7.97 -13.86
C ASN A 223 -1.48 -8.86 -13.75
N ILE A 224 -1.59 -9.91 -14.56
CA ILE A 224 -2.64 -10.93 -14.39
C ILE A 224 -2.46 -11.67 -13.07
N ALA A 225 -1.24 -12.06 -12.71
CA ALA A 225 -0.94 -12.71 -11.43
C ALA A 225 -1.28 -11.80 -10.23
N LEU A 226 -0.97 -10.50 -10.30
CA LEU A 226 -1.37 -9.53 -9.29
C LEU A 226 -2.89 -9.47 -9.09
N PHE A 227 -3.67 -9.56 -10.17
CA PHE A 227 -5.12 -9.63 -10.09
C PHE A 227 -5.60 -10.95 -9.44
N LEU A 228 -4.99 -12.08 -9.79
CA LEU A 228 -5.35 -13.38 -9.21
C LEU A 228 -5.10 -13.41 -7.69
N PHE A 229 -4.02 -12.80 -7.21
CA PHE A 229 -3.75 -12.69 -5.77
C PHE A 229 -4.65 -11.65 -5.07
N ARG A 230 -5.15 -10.65 -5.81
CA ARG A 230 -5.98 -9.58 -5.26
C ARG A 230 -7.08 -9.15 -6.23
N ALA A 231 -8.15 -9.94 -6.29
CA ALA A 231 -9.29 -9.71 -7.20
C ALA A 231 -10.23 -8.55 -6.78
N LYS A 232 -9.71 -7.49 -6.13
CA LYS A 232 -10.49 -6.32 -5.71
C LYS A 232 -10.53 -5.21 -6.76
N ASP A 233 -9.47 -5.07 -7.55
CA ASP A 233 -9.35 -4.04 -8.59
C ASP A 233 -9.11 -4.71 -9.95
N PRO A 234 -9.99 -4.54 -10.94
CA PRO A 234 -9.83 -5.16 -12.26
C PRO A 234 -8.77 -4.47 -13.14
N SER A 235 -8.18 -3.35 -12.71
CA SER A 235 -7.21 -2.59 -13.51
C SER A 235 -5.98 -3.42 -13.96
N PRO A 236 -5.33 -4.22 -13.11
CA PRO A 236 -4.20 -5.07 -13.52
C PRO A 236 -4.60 -6.17 -14.49
N LEU A 237 -5.83 -6.70 -14.39
CA LEU A 237 -6.33 -7.70 -15.32
C LEU A 237 -6.42 -7.13 -16.74
N TRP A 238 -7.08 -5.99 -16.90
CA TRP A 238 -7.25 -5.36 -18.21
C TRP A 238 -5.92 -4.90 -18.81
N PHE A 239 -5.04 -4.34 -17.99
CA PHE A 239 -3.69 -3.96 -18.43
C PHE A 239 -2.85 -5.19 -18.81
N GLY A 240 -2.94 -6.26 -18.02
CA GLY A 240 -2.26 -7.51 -18.29
C GLY A 240 -2.70 -8.15 -19.60
N LEU A 241 -4.02 -8.25 -19.83
CA LEU A 241 -4.59 -8.71 -21.09
C LEU A 241 -4.17 -7.83 -22.27
N PHE A 242 -4.22 -6.50 -22.11
CA PHE A 242 -3.70 -5.58 -23.13
C PHE A 242 -2.24 -5.90 -23.51
N CYS A 243 -1.37 -6.09 -22.52
CA CYS A 243 0.04 -6.44 -22.77
C CYS A 243 0.18 -7.78 -23.50
N ILE A 244 -0.57 -8.81 -23.09
CA ILE A 244 -0.55 -10.12 -23.77
C ILE A 244 -0.94 -9.98 -25.24
N PHE A 245 -2.03 -9.27 -25.53
CA PHE A 245 -2.48 -9.08 -26.91
C PHE A 245 -1.52 -8.22 -27.74
N VAL A 246 -0.84 -7.24 -27.14
CA VAL A 246 0.24 -6.51 -27.80
C VAL A 246 1.45 -7.41 -28.08
N ALA A 247 1.83 -8.28 -27.14
CA ALA A 247 2.91 -9.25 -27.37
C ALA A 247 2.55 -10.22 -28.51
N LEU A 248 1.33 -10.78 -28.51
CA LEU A 248 0.85 -11.61 -29.62
C LEU A 248 0.86 -10.87 -30.95
N ARG A 249 0.48 -9.59 -30.97
CA ARG A 249 0.56 -8.75 -32.17
C ARG A 249 2.00 -8.63 -32.68
N LEU A 250 2.95 -8.37 -31.79
CA LEU A 250 4.36 -8.27 -32.17
C LEU A 250 4.87 -9.57 -32.80
N ALA A 251 4.46 -10.73 -32.25
CA ALA A 251 4.81 -12.03 -32.80
C ALA A 251 4.15 -12.36 -34.15
N ALA A 252 3.00 -11.74 -34.45
CA ALA A 252 2.22 -11.98 -35.67
C ALA A 252 2.54 -11.03 -36.83
N THR A 253 2.80 -9.74 -36.56
CA THR A 253 2.93 -8.68 -37.61
C THR A 253 4.36 -8.40 -38.09
N GLY A 254 5.36 -8.61 -37.22
CA GLY A 254 6.76 -8.21 -37.46
C GLY A 254 7.48 -9.05 -38.52
N HIS A 255 8.57 -9.71 -38.16
CA HIS A 255 9.20 -10.74 -39.01
C HIS A 255 8.50 -12.10 -38.92
N VAL A 256 7.23 -12.07 -38.51
CA VAL A 256 6.34 -13.21 -38.36
C VAL A 256 7.04 -14.33 -37.58
N VAL A 257 7.52 -13.99 -36.37
CA VAL A 257 8.16 -14.94 -35.44
C VAL A 257 7.29 -16.20 -35.29
N LEU A 258 5.96 -16.03 -35.27
CA LEU A 258 5.05 -17.16 -35.17
C LEU A 258 5.18 -18.16 -36.34
N ALA A 259 5.31 -17.69 -37.58
CA ALA A 259 5.44 -18.53 -38.77
C ALA A 259 6.86 -19.09 -38.96
N THR A 260 7.88 -18.42 -38.40
CA THR A 260 9.26 -18.94 -38.41
C THR A 260 9.45 -20.05 -37.38
N VAL A 261 8.76 -19.99 -36.23
CA VAL A 261 8.81 -21.03 -35.19
C VAL A 261 7.88 -22.21 -35.51
N ILE A 262 6.65 -21.93 -35.99
CA ILE A 262 5.65 -22.95 -36.32
C ILE A 262 5.63 -23.16 -37.83
N ARG A 263 6.33 -24.21 -38.28
CA ARG A 263 6.41 -24.54 -39.71
C ARG A 263 5.03 -24.85 -40.29
N GLY A 264 4.66 -24.17 -41.38
CA GLY A 264 3.41 -24.39 -42.10
C GLY A 264 2.18 -23.71 -41.47
N PHE A 265 2.38 -22.66 -40.68
CA PHE A 265 1.27 -21.88 -40.11
C PHE A 265 0.35 -21.34 -41.22
N PRO A 266 -0.98 -21.55 -41.17
CA PRO A 266 -1.87 -21.11 -42.24
C PRO A 266 -1.85 -19.58 -42.40
N TRP A 267 -1.60 -19.10 -43.61
CA TRP A 267 -1.54 -17.66 -43.95
C TRP A 267 -2.83 -16.93 -43.56
N GLU A 268 -3.99 -17.51 -43.85
CA GLU A 268 -5.29 -16.92 -43.51
C GLU A 268 -5.46 -16.75 -41.99
N LEU A 269 -5.04 -17.75 -41.21
CA LEU A 269 -5.14 -17.72 -39.76
C LEU A 269 -4.22 -16.65 -39.17
N LEU A 270 -3.03 -16.45 -39.74
CA LEU A 270 -2.08 -15.44 -39.28
C LEU A 270 -2.67 -14.03 -39.44
N ILE A 271 -3.24 -13.73 -40.60
CA ILE A 271 -3.90 -12.43 -40.85
C ILE A 271 -5.08 -12.24 -39.90
N LYS A 272 -5.93 -13.27 -39.73
CA LYS A 272 -7.07 -13.19 -38.79
C LYS A 272 -6.61 -12.94 -37.35
N ILE A 273 -5.52 -13.58 -36.91
CA ILE A 273 -4.91 -13.35 -35.60
C ILE A 273 -4.42 -11.91 -35.52
N GLU A 274 -3.58 -11.46 -36.45
CA GLU A 274 -3.02 -10.10 -36.47
C GLU A 274 -4.09 -9.01 -36.31
N LEU A 275 -5.20 -9.15 -37.05
CA LEU A 275 -6.32 -8.23 -37.00
C LEU A 275 -7.07 -8.32 -35.68
N SER A 276 -7.42 -9.53 -35.25
CA SER A 276 -8.19 -9.74 -34.02
C SER A 276 -7.42 -9.24 -32.80
N VAL A 277 -6.11 -9.51 -32.72
CA VAL A 277 -5.30 -9.07 -31.56
C VAL A 277 -5.13 -7.56 -31.50
N PHE A 278 -5.18 -6.86 -32.64
CA PHE A 278 -5.16 -5.41 -32.69
C PHE A 278 -6.40 -4.80 -32.03
N TYR A 279 -7.59 -5.22 -32.46
CA TYR A 279 -8.85 -4.67 -31.96
C TYR A 279 -9.13 -5.11 -30.52
N LEU A 280 -8.79 -6.36 -30.16
CA LEU A 280 -8.86 -6.82 -28.77
C LEU A 280 -7.87 -6.07 -27.87
N GLY A 281 -6.65 -5.79 -28.33
CA GLY A 281 -5.71 -4.95 -27.62
C GLY A 281 -6.27 -3.55 -27.33
N ALA A 282 -6.84 -2.90 -28.35
CA ALA A 282 -7.49 -1.59 -28.18
C ALA A 282 -8.67 -1.64 -27.20
N LEU A 283 -9.47 -2.71 -27.24
CA LEU A 283 -10.58 -2.94 -26.32
C LEU A 283 -10.10 -3.10 -24.86
N PHE A 284 -9.09 -3.94 -24.61
CA PHE A 284 -8.54 -4.13 -23.26
C PHE A 284 -7.89 -2.86 -22.73
N PHE A 285 -7.25 -2.07 -23.59
CA PHE A 285 -6.73 -0.77 -23.20
C PHE A 285 -7.85 0.21 -22.82
N ALA A 286 -8.98 0.21 -23.55
CA ALA A 286 -10.14 1.03 -23.19
C ALA A 286 -10.75 0.62 -21.84
N LEU A 287 -10.83 -0.68 -21.57
CA LEU A 287 -11.28 -1.24 -20.29
C LEU A 287 -10.36 -0.85 -19.13
N PHE A 288 -9.04 -0.95 -19.34
CA PHE A 288 -8.03 -0.47 -18.39
C PHE A 288 -8.15 1.03 -18.13
N PHE A 289 -8.31 1.84 -19.19
CA PHE A 289 -8.43 3.28 -19.04
C PHE A 289 -9.71 3.67 -18.29
N ARG A 290 -10.81 2.95 -18.54
CA ARG A 290 -12.07 3.11 -17.80
C ARG A 290 -11.93 2.77 -16.32
N SER A 291 -11.19 1.73 -15.97
CA SER A 291 -11.01 1.33 -14.57
C SER A 291 -10.19 2.37 -13.80
N LEU A 292 -9.22 3.02 -14.46
CA LEU A 292 -8.45 4.13 -13.88
C LEU A 292 -9.25 5.44 -13.77
N TYR A 293 -9.99 5.81 -14.81
CA TYR A 293 -10.67 7.12 -14.90
C TYR A 293 -12.15 6.99 -15.30
N PRO A 294 -12.99 6.37 -14.45
CA PRO A 294 -14.39 6.06 -14.80
C PRO A 294 -15.26 7.31 -15.01
N LYS A 295 -14.87 8.46 -14.45
CA LYS A 295 -15.58 9.75 -14.61
C LYS A 295 -15.31 10.39 -15.97
N GLU A 296 -14.12 10.17 -16.53
CA GLU A 296 -13.65 10.82 -17.74
C GLU A 296 -14.04 10.02 -18.99
N LEU A 297 -14.14 8.69 -18.84
CA LEU A 297 -14.71 7.81 -19.84
C LEU A 297 -16.17 7.48 -19.49
N SER A 298 -17.08 8.41 -19.80
CA SER A 298 -18.50 8.24 -19.52
C SER A 298 -19.08 6.97 -20.19
N LYS A 299 -20.17 6.43 -19.65
CA LYS A 299 -20.85 5.25 -20.23
C LYS A 299 -21.23 5.48 -21.71
N TYR A 300 -21.58 6.71 -22.05
CA TYR A 300 -22.05 7.10 -23.39
C TYR A 300 -20.95 7.10 -24.45
N GLY A 301 -19.69 7.38 -24.09
CA GLY A 301 -18.56 7.27 -25.02
C GLY A 301 -17.93 5.88 -25.03
N PHE A 302 -17.95 5.21 -23.87
CA PHE A 302 -17.34 3.89 -23.72
C PHE A 302 -18.11 2.76 -24.41
N ILE A 303 -19.44 2.72 -24.30
CA ILE A 303 -20.24 1.64 -24.88
C ILE A 303 -20.09 1.57 -26.41
N PRO A 304 -20.21 2.68 -27.17
CA PRO A 304 -19.96 2.65 -28.61
C PRO A 304 -18.56 2.17 -28.97
N MET A 305 -17.54 2.60 -28.22
CA MET A 305 -16.15 2.19 -28.45
C MET A 305 -15.98 0.66 -28.28
N VAL A 306 -16.53 0.08 -27.20
CA VAL A 306 -16.51 -1.37 -26.97
C VAL A 306 -17.27 -2.11 -28.06
N SER A 307 -18.46 -1.64 -28.43
CA SER A 307 -19.27 -2.25 -29.49
C SER A 307 -18.55 -2.25 -30.83
N VAL A 308 -17.92 -1.12 -31.20
CA VAL A 308 -17.15 -1.00 -32.45
C VAL A 308 -15.99 -1.99 -32.47
N TYR A 309 -15.16 -2.04 -31.43
CA TYR A 309 -14.03 -2.97 -31.41
C TYR A 309 -14.47 -4.45 -31.30
N GLY A 310 -15.56 -4.73 -30.59
CA GLY A 310 -16.15 -6.07 -30.53
C GLY A 310 -16.66 -6.54 -31.91
N ILE A 311 -17.40 -5.68 -32.61
CA ILE A 311 -17.88 -5.95 -33.98
C ILE A 311 -16.69 -6.13 -34.92
N PHE A 312 -15.69 -5.26 -34.85
CA PHE A 312 -14.49 -5.34 -35.68
C PHE A 312 -13.72 -6.65 -35.46
N THR A 313 -13.60 -7.11 -34.22
CA THR A 313 -12.99 -8.41 -33.89
C THR A 313 -13.82 -9.56 -34.46
N ALA A 314 -15.15 -9.53 -34.28
CA ALA A 314 -16.03 -10.57 -34.80
C ALA A 314 -15.98 -10.65 -36.34
N LEU A 315 -15.98 -9.49 -37.01
CA LEU A 315 -15.85 -9.41 -38.47
C LEU A 315 -14.49 -9.96 -38.93
N ALA A 316 -13.40 -9.62 -38.24
CA ALA A 316 -12.06 -10.12 -38.57
C ALA A 316 -11.94 -11.65 -38.46
N LEU A 317 -12.67 -12.28 -37.53
CA LEU A 317 -12.65 -13.74 -37.35
C LEU A 317 -13.53 -14.48 -38.36
N VAL A 318 -14.68 -13.90 -38.71
CA VAL A 318 -15.72 -14.58 -39.52
C VAL A 318 -15.54 -14.33 -41.02
N LEU A 319 -15.17 -13.12 -41.43
CA LEU A 319 -15.10 -12.80 -42.86
C LEU A 319 -13.87 -13.43 -43.53
N PRO A 320 -14.01 -13.89 -44.79
CA PRO A 320 -12.86 -14.16 -45.66
C PRO A 320 -11.97 -12.92 -45.81
N VAL A 321 -10.65 -13.13 -45.90
CA VAL A 321 -9.66 -12.04 -46.01
C VAL A 321 -9.93 -11.12 -47.20
N SER A 322 -10.46 -11.66 -48.30
CA SER A 322 -10.84 -10.90 -49.51
C SER A 322 -11.94 -9.87 -49.25
N LEU A 323 -12.96 -10.21 -48.46
CA LEU A 323 -14.04 -9.30 -48.06
C LEU A 323 -13.57 -8.30 -46.99
N PHE A 324 -12.70 -8.75 -46.09
CA PHE A 324 -12.13 -7.91 -45.04
C PHE A 324 -11.37 -6.71 -45.61
N ASN A 325 -10.69 -6.89 -46.75
CA ASN A 325 -9.92 -5.85 -47.43
C ASN A 325 -10.73 -4.55 -47.68
N HIS A 326 -12.03 -4.65 -47.95
CA HIS A 326 -12.90 -3.47 -48.14
C HIS A 326 -13.28 -2.78 -46.82
N LEU A 327 -13.23 -3.50 -45.70
CA LEU A 327 -13.58 -3.00 -44.37
C LEU A 327 -12.39 -2.40 -43.62
N VAL A 328 -11.15 -2.62 -44.08
CA VAL A 328 -9.95 -2.14 -43.36
C VAL A 328 -9.96 -0.63 -43.17
N VAL A 329 -10.33 0.15 -44.19
CA VAL A 329 -10.33 1.62 -44.11
C VAL A 329 -11.31 2.13 -43.04
N PRO A 330 -12.61 1.77 -43.06
CA PRO A 330 -13.53 2.19 -41.99
C PRO A 330 -13.09 1.68 -40.61
N MET A 331 -12.48 0.50 -40.52
CA MET A 331 -11.96 -0.01 -39.25
C MET A 331 -10.74 0.76 -38.73
N GLN A 332 -9.85 1.19 -39.61
CA GLN A 332 -8.71 2.07 -39.28
C GLN A 332 -9.20 3.44 -38.82
N LEU A 333 -10.20 4.04 -39.49
CA LEU A 333 -10.82 5.29 -39.05
C LEU A 333 -11.45 5.14 -37.66
N GLY A 334 -12.14 4.03 -37.39
CA GLY A 334 -12.68 3.72 -36.07
C GLY A 334 -11.57 3.57 -35.00
N ALA A 335 -10.46 2.90 -35.34
CA ALA A 335 -9.32 2.76 -34.45
C ALA A 335 -8.67 4.10 -34.10
N VAL A 336 -8.43 4.95 -35.11
CA VAL A 336 -7.88 6.31 -34.94
C VAL A 336 -8.85 7.19 -34.13
N GLY A 337 -10.15 7.11 -34.41
CA GLY A 337 -11.18 7.83 -33.67
C GLY A 337 -11.22 7.43 -32.18
N GLY A 338 -11.15 6.14 -31.88
CA GLY A 338 -11.08 5.66 -30.50
C GLY A 338 -9.79 6.06 -29.78
N LEU A 339 -8.65 6.04 -30.48
CA LEU A 339 -7.37 6.51 -29.95
C LEU A 339 -7.40 8.01 -29.64
N ALA A 340 -7.95 8.83 -30.56
CA ALA A 340 -8.12 10.26 -30.37
C ALA A 340 -9.07 10.56 -29.21
N TYR A 341 -10.14 9.79 -29.05
CA TYR A 341 -11.06 9.92 -27.92
C TYR A 341 -10.36 9.65 -26.58
N VAL A 342 -9.58 8.57 -26.47
CA VAL A 342 -8.80 8.28 -25.25
C VAL A 342 -7.77 9.37 -24.98
N LEU A 343 -7.11 9.90 -26.02
CA LEU A 343 -6.18 11.02 -25.88
C LEU A 343 -6.87 12.27 -25.32
N VAL A 344 -8.05 12.64 -25.84
CA VAL A 344 -8.85 13.76 -25.31
C VAL A 344 -9.20 13.51 -23.84
N CYS A 345 -9.66 12.31 -23.49
CA CYS A 345 -9.94 11.96 -22.10
C CYS A 345 -8.70 12.03 -21.20
N LEU A 346 -7.52 11.62 -21.69
CA LEU A 346 -6.24 11.71 -20.97
C LEU A 346 -5.80 13.15 -20.73
N VAL A 347 -5.96 14.01 -21.74
CA VAL A 347 -5.70 15.45 -21.63
C VAL A 347 -6.66 16.07 -20.62
N LEU A 348 -7.96 15.77 -20.70
CA LEU A 348 -8.96 16.24 -19.73
C LEU A 348 -8.66 15.74 -18.31
N ALA A 349 -8.25 14.48 -18.13
CA ALA A 349 -7.85 13.93 -16.84
C ALA A 349 -6.61 14.67 -16.28
N SER A 350 -5.64 14.99 -17.13
CA SER A 350 -4.44 15.74 -16.76
C SER A 350 -4.77 17.19 -16.38
N LEU A 351 -5.64 17.86 -17.14
CA LEU A 351 -6.12 19.22 -16.84
C LEU A 351 -6.93 19.28 -15.54
N ARG A 352 -7.72 18.24 -15.25
CA ARG A 352 -8.45 18.07 -13.98
C ARG A 352 -7.56 17.68 -12.81
N LYS A 353 -6.24 17.66 -12.99
CA LYS A 353 -5.23 17.27 -11.98
C LYS A 353 -5.52 15.90 -11.36
N ARG A 354 -6.06 14.96 -12.15
CA ARG A 354 -6.19 13.57 -11.72
C ARG A 354 -4.80 13.02 -11.44
N GLU A 355 -4.67 12.29 -10.34
CA GLU A 355 -3.40 11.66 -10.00
C GLU A 355 -2.96 10.72 -11.14
N HIS A 356 -1.66 10.70 -11.40
CA HIS A 356 -0.98 9.86 -12.40
C HIS A 356 -1.29 10.17 -13.89
N ALA A 357 -2.34 10.92 -14.20
CA ALA A 357 -2.74 11.21 -15.59
C ALA A 357 -1.65 11.92 -16.42
N PRO A 358 -0.91 12.92 -15.90
CA PRO A 358 0.18 13.56 -16.67
C PRO A 358 1.32 12.60 -17.02
N PHE A 359 1.58 11.60 -16.17
CA PHE A 359 2.63 10.61 -16.42
C PHE A 359 2.20 9.62 -17.50
N ILE A 360 0.95 9.17 -17.46
CA ILE A 360 0.34 8.33 -18.51
C ILE A 360 0.31 9.06 -19.85
N LEU A 361 -0.08 10.33 -19.85
CA LEU A 361 -0.12 11.18 -21.05
C LEU A 361 1.27 11.35 -21.67
N ALA A 362 2.33 11.52 -20.86
CA ALA A 362 3.70 11.63 -21.36
C ALA A 362 4.15 10.35 -22.10
N GLY A 363 3.86 9.17 -21.55
CA GLY A 363 4.15 7.90 -22.22
C GLY A 363 3.37 7.75 -23.53
N PHE A 364 2.11 8.15 -23.53
CA PHE A 364 1.27 8.11 -24.73
C PHE A 364 1.78 9.07 -25.82
N ALA A 365 2.17 10.29 -25.44
CA ALA A 365 2.74 11.27 -26.37
C ALA A 365 4.02 10.78 -27.04
N PHE A 366 4.89 10.08 -26.29
CA PHE A 366 6.09 9.46 -26.84
C PHE A 366 5.75 8.36 -27.85
N PHE A 367 4.79 7.49 -27.53
CA PHE A 367 4.30 6.48 -28.47
C PHE A 367 3.70 7.11 -29.73
N ALA A 368 2.87 8.16 -29.59
CA ALA A 368 2.32 8.88 -30.74
C ALA A 368 3.41 9.48 -31.63
N LEU A 369 4.49 10.03 -31.05
CA LEU A 369 5.62 10.56 -31.80
C LEU A 369 6.33 9.46 -32.61
N THR A 370 6.56 8.28 -32.00
CA THR A 370 7.14 7.13 -32.74
C THR A 370 6.23 6.62 -33.84
N ALA A 371 4.91 6.64 -33.63
CA ALA A 371 3.96 6.26 -34.67
C ALA A 371 3.99 7.24 -35.86
N VAL A 372 4.09 8.56 -35.59
CA VAL A 372 4.25 9.57 -36.64
C VAL A 372 5.56 9.37 -37.41
N ASN A 373 6.68 9.11 -36.72
CA ASN A 373 7.94 8.77 -37.38
C ASN A 373 7.78 7.59 -38.35
N ASP A 374 7.16 6.50 -37.91
CA ASP A 374 7.03 5.30 -38.73
C ASP A 374 6.08 5.49 -39.90
N ILE A 375 5.02 6.31 -39.75
CA ILE A 375 4.14 6.69 -40.85
C ILE A 375 4.92 7.48 -41.91
N LEU A 376 5.74 8.45 -41.50
CA LEU A 376 6.56 9.25 -42.41
C LEU A 376 7.64 8.40 -43.09
N TYR A 377 8.24 7.46 -42.35
CA TYR A 377 9.18 6.47 -42.87
C TYR A 377 8.52 5.57 -43.92
N ALA A 378 7.32 5.07 -43.65
CA ALA A 378 6.56 4.21 -44.57
C ALA A 378 6.18 4.92 -45.89
N HIS A 379 6.06 6.26 -45.89
CA HIS A 379 5.82 7.05 -47.11
C HIS A 379 7.12 7.54 -47.77
N ALA A 380 8.28 7.06 -47.32
CA ALA A 380 9.60 7.48 -47.79
C ALA A 380 9.88 8.99 -47.69
N ILE A 381 9.16 9.72 -46.82
CA ILE A 381 9.37 11.15 -46.58
C ILE A 381 10.63 11.38 -45.74
N ILE A 382 10.88 10.47 -44.80
CA ILE A 382 12.07 10.48 -43.92
C ILE A 382 12.78 9.14 -44.01
N HIS A 383 14.10 9.14 -43.86
CA HIS A 383 14.94 7.95 -43.88
C HIS A 383 15.44 7.64 -42.46
N THR A 384 14.50 7.42 -41.56
CA THR A 384 14.76 7.05 -40.15
C THR A 384 14.58 5.54 -39.94
N ALA A 385 14.65 5.05 -38.71
CA ALA A 385 14.38 3.66 -38.37
C ALA A 385 12.90 3.43 -38.04
N TYR A 386 12.47 2.16 -38.06
CA TYR A 386 11.17 1.72 -37.55
C TYR A 386 11.17 1.72 -36.00
N LEU A 387 10.51 2.69 -35.38
CA LEU A 387 10.59 2.99 -33.94
C LEU A 387 9.30 2.66 -33.15
N MET A 388 8.20 2.34 -33.81
CA MET A 388 6.90 2.08 -33.16
C MET A 388 6.96 0.95 -32.10
N PRO A 389 7.66 -0.19 -32.30
CA PRO A 389 7.77 -1.22 -31.25
C PRO A 389 8.43 -0.70 -29.97
N LEU A 390 9.45 0.15 -30.11
CA LEU A 390 10.15 0.78 -28.98
C LEU A 390 9.26 1.80 -28.27
N GLY A 391 8.51 2.61 -29.03
CA GLY A 391 7.54 3.55 -28.50
C GLY A 391 6.42 2.86 -27.71
N LEU A 392 5.91 1.75 -28.24
CA LEU A 392 4.88 0.94 -27.59
C LEU A 392 5.39 0.29 -26.31
N PHE A 393 6.61 -0.26 -26.33
CA PHE A 393 7.26 -0.78 -25.14
C PHE A 393 7.43 0.29 -24.06
N THR A 394 7.92 1.47 -24.43
CA THR A 394 8.12 2.60 -23.51
C THR A 394 6.78 3.06 -22.92
N PHE A 395 5.73 3.09 -23.74
CA PHE A 395 4.38 3.38 -23.28
C PHE A 395 3.88 2.32 -22.28
N ILE A 396 3.94 1.03 -22.61
CA ILE A 396 3.54 -0.05 -21.71
C ILE A 396 4.32 -0.01 -20.39
N PHE A 397 5.63 0.19 -20.46
CA PHE A 397 6.46 0.34 -19.27
C PHE A 397 6.04 1.54 -18.42
N SER A 398 5.72 2.68 -19.04
CA SER A 398 5.17 3.83 -18.31
C SER A 398 3.83 3.52 -17.63
N GLN A 399 2.95 2.74 -18.26
CA GLN A 399 1.68 2.33 -17.66
C GLN A 399 1.89 1.36 -16.49
N ALA A 400 2.82 0.41 -16.62
CA ALA A 400 3.17 -0.53 -15.56
C ALA A 400 3.70 0.22 -14.31
N VAL A 401 4.57 1.22 -14.51
CA VAL A 401 5.08 2.07 -13.43
C VAL A 401 3.96 2.94 -12.82
N ALA A 402 3.05 3.47 -13.63
CA ALA A 402 1.91 4.24 -13.14
C ALA A 402 1.02 3.38 -12.21
N LEU A 403 0.70 2.16 -12.65
CA LEU A 403 -0.11 1.22 -11.89
C LEU A 403 0.59 0.78 -10.59
N ALA A 404 1.90 0.48 -10.65
CA ALA A 404 2.69 0.15 -9.46
C ALA A 404 2.70 1.29 -8.42
N ARG A 405 2.78 2.56 -8.87
CA ARG A 405 2.69 3.73 -7.97
C ARG A 405 1.32 3.87 -7.32
N ILE A 406 0.25 3.61 -8.06
CA ILE A 406 -1.12 3.62 -7.52
C ILE A 406 -1.22 2.59 -6.38
N PHE A 407 -0.75 1.36 -6.60
CA PHE A 407 -0.78 0.32 -5.58
C PHE A 407 0.06 0.63 -4.35
N SER A 408 1.31 1.07 -4.53
CA SER A 408 2.21 1.40 -3.43
C SER A 408 1.61 2.46 -2.50
N ARG A 409 0.97 3.50 -3.05
CA ARG A 409 0.32 4.53 -2.25
C ARG A 409 -0.92 4.03 -1.51
N SER A 410 -1.79 3.27 -2.18
CA SER A 410 -2.96 2.69 -1.52
C SER A 410 -2.57 1.75 -0.38
N PHE A 411 -1.46 1.03 -0.51
CA PHE A 411 -0.92 0.19 0.56
C PHE A 411 -0.44 1.03 1.76
N SER A 412 0.37 2.06 1.53
CA SER A 412 0.84 2.95 2.60
C SER A 412 -0.29 3.69 3.33
N GLN A 413 -1.40 4.00 2.63
CA GLN A 413 -2.57 4.60 3.28
C GLN A 413 -3.26 3.64 4.27
N VAL A 414 -3.30 2.35 3.93
CA VAL A 414 -3.87 1.33 4.82
C VAL A 414 -3.00 1.16 6.07
N GLU A 415 -1.68 1.11 5.89
CA GLU A 415 -0.71 1.04 6.99
C GLU A 415 -0.84 2.24 7.94
N HIS A 416 -0.82 3.46 7.40
CA HIS A 416 -0.97 4.68 8.20
C HIS A 416 -2.33 4.74 8.93
N LEU A 417 -3.42 4.24 8.32
CA LEU A 417 -4.72 4.20 8.98
C LEU A 417 -4.72 3.19 10.14
N SER A 418 -4.07 2.05 9.95
CA SER A 418 -3.88 1.03 10.99
C SER A 418 -3.10 1.59 12.19
N ASP A 419 -1.96 2.26 11.94
CA ASP A 419 -1.14 2.88 12.99
C ASP A 419 -1.91 3.95 13.76
N ARG A 420 -2.69 4.76 13.04
CA ARG A 420 -3.54 5.79 13.65
C ARG A 420 -4.62 5.18 14.52
N LEU A 421 -5.26 4.10 14.08
CA LEU A 421 -6.26 3.38 14.86
C LEU A 421 -5.65 2.79 16.14
N SER A 422 -4.47 2.17 16.04
CA SER A 422 -3.75 1.64 17.18
C SER A 422 -3.38 2.74 18.20
N SER A 423 -2.90 3.89 17.71
CA SER A 423 -2.54 5.02 18.58
C SER A 423 -3.74 5.59 19.33
N VAL A 424 -4.91 5.64 18.66
CA VAL A 424 -6.18 6.05 19.29
C VAL A 424 -6.59 5.04 20.36
N ASN A 425 -6.52 3.73 20.09
CA ASN A 425 -6.86 2.71 21.07
C ASN A 425 -5.97 2.78 22.32
N ILE A 426 -4.64 2.87 22.16
CA ILE A 426 -3.70 3.03 23.29
C ILE A 426 -4.01 4.29 24.12
N SER A 427 -4.47 5.36 23.46
CA SER A 427 -4.84 6.59 24.16
C SER A 427 -6.14 6.41 24.96
N LEU A 428 -7.12 5.66 24.43
CA LEU A 428 -8.38 5.34 25.11
C LEU A 428 -8.16 4.40 26.31
N GLU A 429 -7.19 3.48 26.23
CA GLU A 429 -6.81 2.59 27.35
C GLU A 429 -6.34 3.35 28.60
N ARG A 430 -5.80 4.57 28.46
CA ARG A 430 -5.42 5.40 29.62
C ARG A 430 -6.61 5.87 30.45
N PHE A 431 -7.83 5.78 29.91
CA PHE A 431 -9.06 6.20 30.57
C PHE A 431 -9.87 5.03 31.14
N VAL A 432 -9.45 3.78 30.91
CA VAL A 432 -10.13 2.57 31.40
C VAL A 432 -9.09 1.62 32.00
N PRO A 433 -9.11 1.36 33.32
CA PRO A 433 -8.19 0.42 33.95
C PRO A 433 -8.28 -0.97 33.31
N HIS A 434 -7.17 -1.54 32.86
CA HIS A 434 -7.15 -2.89 32.27
C HIS A 434 -7.52 -3.95 33.31
N GLU A 435 -7.10 -3.72 34.55
CA GLU A 435 -7.38 -4.55 35.70
C GLU A 435 -8.90 -4.69 35.90
N PHE A 436 -9.67 -3.62 35.65
CA PHE A 436 -11.13 -3.65 35.70
C PHE A 436 -11.74 -4.68 34.72
N LEU A 437 -11.23 -4.77 33.49
CA LEU A 437 -11.70 -5.74 32.50
C LEU A 437 -11.50 -7.18 32.98
N SER A 438 -10.36 -7.44 33.62
CA SER A 438 -10.07 -8.77 34.19
C SER A 438 -11.05 -9.16 35.30
N PHE A 439 -11.58 -8.20 36.07
CA PHE A 439 -12.59 -8.50 37.11
C PHE A 439 -13.94 -8.90 36.55
N LEU A 440 -14.28 -8.41 35.37
CA LEU A 440 -15.50 -8.78 34.65
C LEU A 440 -15.31 -10.03 33.79
N ASP A 441 -14.15 -10.70 33.88
CA ASP A 441 -13.76 -11.82 33.03
C ASP A 441 -13.83 -11.46 31.53
N LYS A 442 -13.39 -10.24 31.17
CA LYS A 442 -13.37 -9.72 29.80
C LYS A 442 -11.94 -9.50 29.30
N SER A 443 -11.69 -9.87 28.05
CA SER A 443 -10.40 -9.68 27.36
C SER A 443 -10.26 -8.33 26.66
N SER A 444 -11.37 -7.67 26.33
CA SER A 444 -11.34 -6.42 25.59
C SER A 444 -12.50 -5.50 25.99
N ILE A 445 -12.28 -4.20 25.85
CA ILE A 445 -13.31 -3.18 26.09
C ILE A 445 -14.54 -3.34 25.18
N ILE A 446 -14.38 -3.96 24.01
CA ILE A 446 -15.50 -4.25 23.10
C ILE A 446 -16.44 -5.34 23.62
N ASP A 447 -15.99 -6.15 24.58
CA ASP A 447 -16.76 -7.25 25.17
C ASP A 447 -17.58 -6.79 26.39
N VAL A 448 -17.41 -5.53 26.80
CA VAL A 448 -18.03 -4.93 27.97
C VAL A 448 -19.42 -4.40 27.62
N HIS A 449 -20.43 -4.85 28.36
CA HIS A 449 -21.82 -4.48 28.16
C HIS A 449 -22.42 -3.86 29.42
N LEU A 450 -23.44 -3.01 29.24
CA LEU A 450 -24.21 -2.44 30.35
C LEU A 450 -24.80 -3.55 31.22
N GLY A 451 -24.57 -3.50 32.53
CA GLY A 451 -25.03 -4.50 33.49
C GLY A 451 -24.06 -5.67 33.72
N ASP A 452 -22.92 -5.74 33.01
CA ASP A 452 -21.84 -6.65 33.37
C ASP A 452 -21.39 -6.36 34.81
N GLN A 453 -21.32 -7.40 35.65
CA GLN A 453 -20.99 -7.27 37.07
C GLN A 453 -20.30 -8.51 37.62
N ALA A 454 -19.46 -8.32 38.63
CA ALA A 454 -18.77 -9.37 39.35
C ALA A 454 -18.73 -9.06 40.85
N LEU A 455 -19.14 -10.02 41.68
CA LEU A 455 -18.97 -9.95 43.13
C LEU A 455 -17.58 -10.48 43.50
N LYS A 456 -16.74 -9.65 44.11
CA LYS A 456 -15.38 -10.00 44.54
C LYS A 456 -15.17 -9.58 45.99
N ASP A 457 -14.33 -10.29 46.72
CA ASP A 457 -13.91 -9.86 48.05
C ASP A 457 -12.66 -9.00 47.89
N LEU A 458 -12.75 -7.71 48.23
CA LEU A 458 -11.73 -6.70 47.93
C LEU A 458 -11.31 -5.97 49.19
N THR A 459 -10.04 -5.54 49.23
CA THR A 459 -9.60 -4.50 50.16
C THR A 459 -9.69 -3.15 49.47
N ILE A 460 -10.47 -2.24 50.05
CA ILE A 460 -10.70 -0.89 49.51
C ILE A 460 -9.80 0.08 50.26
N LEU A 461 -9.03 0.87 49.52
CA LEU A 461 -8.21 1.96 50.01
C LEU A 461 -8.85 3.28 49.62
N PHE A 462 -9.11 4.13 50.61
CA PHE A 462 -9.36 5.55 50.42
C PHE A 462 -8.20 6.33 50.98
N SER A 463 -7.69 7.29 50.20
CA SER A 463 -6.64 8.21 50.61
C SER A 463 -7.08 9.63 50.31
N ASP A 464 -6.80 10.57 51.22
CA ASP A 464 -7.17 11.99 51.05
C ASP A 464 -6.06 12.91 51.60
N ILE A 465 -5.85 14.08 50.98
CA ILE A 465 -4.85 15.04 51.45
C ILE A 465 -5.47 15.90 52.56
N ARG A 466 -4.87 15.88 53.75
CA ARG A 466 -5.37 16.67 54.87
C ARG A 466 -5.32 18.17 54.56
N SER A 467 -6.43 18.84 54.83
CA SER A 467 -6.58 20.29 54.62
C SER A 467 -6.30 20.72 53.17
N PHE A 468 -6.58 19.86 52.19
CA PHE A 468 -6.37 20.18 50.78
C PHE A 468 -7.13 21.42 50.32
N THR A 469 -8.37 21.62 50.77
CA THR A 469 -9.14 22.83 50.41
C THR A 469 -8.36 24.10 50.76
N THR A 470 -7.83 24.18 51.98
CA THR A 470 -7.00 25.32 52.42
C THR A 470 -5.69 25.43 51.63
N LEU A 471 -5.09 24.30 51.24
CA LEU A 471 -3.91 24.30 50.37
C LEU A 471 -4.25 24.84 48.97
N SER A 472 -5.35 24.39 48.38
CA SER A 472 -5.79 24.76 47.03
C SER A 472 -6.23 26.22 46.94
N GLU A 473 -6.81 26.80 47.99
CA GLU A 473 -7.17 28.23 48.07
C GLU A 473 -5.96 29.15 47.98
N SER A 474 -4.77 28.64 48.31
CA SER A 474 -3.51 29.39 48.20
C SER A 474 -2.81 29.25 46.84
N MET A 475 -3.39 28.50 45.90
CA MET A 475 -2.82 28.20 44.59
C MET A 475 -3.69 28.77 43.46
N THR A 476 -3.06 29.10 42.33
CA THR A 476 -3.80 29.28 41.07
C THR A 476 -4.35 27.94 40.57
N PRO A 477 -5.40 27.92 39.72
CA PRO A 477 -5.92 26.68 39.14
C PRO A 477 -4.85 25.83 38.46
N GLN A 478 -3.92 26.46 37.72
CA GLN A 478 -2.83 25.75 37.03
C GLN A 478 -1.84 25.13 38.02
N GLU A 479 -1.45 25.86 39.08
CA GLU A 479 -0.57 25.34 40.14
C GLU A 479 -1.23 24.18 40.89
N ASN A 480 -2.53 24.28 41.17
CA ASN A 480 -3.30 23.22 41.80
C ASN A 480 -3.35 21.96 40.92
N PHE A 481 -3.61 22.10 39.61
CA PHE A 481 -3.55 20.98 38.66
C PHE A 481 -2.16 20.35 38.59
N ASN A 482 -1.10 21.17 38.52
CA ASN A 482 0.28 20.67 38.48
C ASN A 482 0.65 19.95 39.78
N PHE A 483 0.21 20.48 40.92
CA PHE A 483 0.40 19.88 42.23
C PHE A 483 -0.30 18.51 42.32
N LEU A 484 -1.58 18.44 41.96
CA LEU A 484 -2.34 17.18 41.95
C LEU A 484 -1.67 16.15 41.06
N ASN A 485 -1.32 16.51 39.82
CA ASN A 485 -0.64 15.59 38.90
C ASN A 485 0.72 15.13 39.46
N SER A 486 1.51 16.02 40.07
CA SER A 486 2.80 15.68 40.69
C SER A 486 2.66 14.73 41.88
N TYR A 487 1.60 14.88 42.68
CA TYR A 487 1.25 13.98 43.77
C TYR A 487 0.78 12.61 43.25
N LEU A 488 -0.16 12.60 42.30
CA LEU A 488 -0.72 11.38 41.73
C LEU A 488 0.33 10.58 40.92
N GLU A 489 1.28 11.24 40.26
CA GLU A 489 2.40 10.58 39.56
C GLU A 489 3.33 9.81 40.51
N ARG A 490 3.40 10.22 41.78
CA ARG A 490 4.20 9.54 42.82
C ARG A 490 3.42 8.42 43.50
N VAL A 491 2.14 8.67 43.81
CA VAL A 491 1.30 7.73 44.58
C VAL A 491 0.69 6.64 43.68
N GLY A 492 0.32 6.98 42.45
CA GLY A 492 -0.37 6.08 41.55
C GLY A 492 0.41 4.80 41.20
N PRO A 493 1.71 4.87 40.88
CA PRO A 493 2.53 3.69 40.64
C PRO A 493 2.59 2.74 41.84
N ILE A 494 2.67 3.26 43.07
CA ILE A 494 2.76 2.45 44.30
C ILE A 494 1.57 1.50 44.43
N ILE A 495 0.36 2.00 44.16
CA ILE A 495 -0.87 1.20 44.21
C ILE A 495 -0.76 0.03 43.21
N ARG A 496 -0.28 0.31 42.00
CA ARG A 496 -0.14 -0.69 40.92
C ARG A 496 0.95 -1.72 41.22
N ASP A 497 2.08 -1.27 41.74
CA ASP A 497 3.24 -2.11 42.03
C ASP A 497 2.96 -3.09 43.18
N HIS A 498 1.98 -2.79 44.04
CA HIS A 498 1.47 -3.66 45.09
C HIS A 498 0.14 -4.32 44.70
N GLY A 499 -0.11 -4.61 43.41
CA GLY A 499 -1.23 -5.43 42.97
C GLY A 499 -2.62 -4.78 43.07
N GLY A 500 -2.71 -3.50 43.42
CA GLY A 500 -3.94 -2.73 43.38
C GLY A 500 -4.14 -1.96 42.08
N PHE A 501 -5.32 -1.41 41.89
CA PHE A 501 -5.59 -0.46 40.80
C PHE A 501 -6.49 0.67 41.27
N ILE A 502 -6.36 1.83 40.62
CA ILE A 502 -7.15 3.02 40.95
C ILE A 502 -8.47 2.94 40.18
N ASP A 503 -9.58 2.92 40.91
CA ASP A 503 -10.92 2.96 40.33
C ASP A 503 -11.22 4.38 39.83
N LYS A 504 -11.06 5.38 40.72
CA LYS A 504 -11.24 6.78 40.37
C LYS A 504 -10.50 7.74 41.30
N TYR A 505 -10.23 8.93 40.77
CA TYR A 505 -9.82 10.11 41.52
C TYR A 505 -11.07 10.94 41.87
N ILE A 506 -11.20 11.32 43.14
CA ILE A 506 -12.32 12.11 43.66
C ILE A 506 -11.74 13.42 44.22
N GLY A 507 -11.45 14.38 43.33
CA GLY A 507 -10.69 15.56 43.72
C GLY A 507 -9.23 15.20 44.03
N ASP A 508 -8.80 15.45 45.27
CA ASP A 508 -7.51 15.03 45.81
C ASP A 508 -7.53 13.64 46.45
N ALA A 509 -8.71 13.05 46.60
CA ALA A 509 -8.87 11.70 47.12
C ALA A 509 -8.64 10.63 46.05
N ILE A 510 -8.04 9.51 46.48
CA ILE A 510 -7.81 8.32 45.65
C ILE A 510 -8.66 7.17 46.21
N MET A 511 -9.45 6.55 45.33
CA MET A 511 -10.11 5.27 45.61
C MET A 511 -9.40 4.17 44.83
N ALA A 512 -8.84 3.21 45.56
CA ALA A 512 -8.13 2.06 44.99
C ALA A 512 -8.66 0.73 45.53
N LEU A 513 -8.52 -0.29 44.69
CA LEU A 513 -9.07 -1.62 44.90
C LEU A 513 -7.94 -2.65 44.87
N PHE A 514 -7.88 -3.49 45.91
CA PHE A 514 -6.88 -4.53 46.06
C PHE A 514 -7.57 -5.90 46.06
N PRO A 515 -7.38 -6.71 45.01
CA PRO A 515 -8.19 -7.90 44.75
C PRO A 515 -7.64 -9.21 45.32
N ALA A 516 -6.32 -9.29 45.55
CA ALA A 516 -5.66 -10.54 45.88
C ALA A 516 -5.68 -10.76 47.39
N CYS A 517 -5.00 -9.90 48.15
CA CYS A 517 -4.93 -10.03 49.60
C CYS A 517 -4.89 -8.66 50.31
N PRO A 518 -5.23 -8.59 51.62
CA PRO A 518 -5.14 -7.36 52.41
C PRO A 518 -3.73 -6.76 52.57
N GLU A 519 -2.70 -7.61 52.56
CA GLU A 519 -1.28 -7.28 52.72
C GLU A 519 -0.83 -6.27 51.66
N ASP A 520 -1.22 -6.51 50.40
CA ASP A 520 -0.99 -5.61 49.27
C ASP A 520 -1.42 -4.16 49.57
N ALA A 521 -2.61 -3.98 50.17
CA ALA A 521 -3.12 -2.67 50.51
C ALA A 521 -2.39 -2.05 51.71
N LEU A 522 -1.93 -2.87 52.67
CA LEU A 522 -1.15 -2.41 53.82
C LEU A 522 0.24 -1.95 53.38
N ASP A 523 0.93 -2.73 52.56
CA ASP A 523 2.24 -2.43 52.01
C ASP A 523 2.19 -1.18 51.14
N ALA A 524 1.18 -1.08 50.25
CA ALA A 524 0.92 0.13 49.47
C ALA A 524 0.72 1.34 50.39
N SER A 525 -0.05 1.21 51.47
CA SER A 525 -0.31 2.32 52.40
C SER A 525 0.97 2.78 53.12
N ILE A 526 1.83 1.85 53.55
CA ILE A 526 3.13 2.17 54.15
C ILE A 526 4.04 2.86 53.13
N ALA A 527 4.11 2.33 51.92
CA ALA A 527 4.91 2.90 50.83
C ALA A 527 4.43 4.30 50.42
N ILE A 528 3.12 4.54 50.40
CA ILE A 528 2.54 5.88 50.16
C ILE A 528 2.99 6.84 51.25
N GLN A 529 2.89 6.48 52.54
CA GLN A 529 3.31 7.36 53.64
C GLN A 529 4.81 7.67 53.58
N ASN A 530 5.66 6.67 53.28
CA ASN A 530 7.09 6.86 53.07
C ASN A 530 7.37 7.84 51.91
N THR A 531 6.67 7.66 50.78
CA THR A 531 6.84 8.50 49.59
C THR A 531 6.37 9.93 49.82
N VAL A 532 5.26 10.12 50.54
CA VAL A 532 4.77 11.44 50.93
C VAL A 532 5.76 12.14 51.87
N ARG A 533 6.38 11.41 52.81
CA ARG A 533 7.44 11.94 53.67
C ARG A 533 8.65 12.42 52.87
N ALA A 534 9.15 11.62 51.94
CA ALA A 534 10.24 12.03 51.04
C ALA A 534 9.83 13.23 50.16
N TYR A 535 8.62 13.21 49.61
CA TYR A 535 8.10 14.32 48.81
C TYR A 535 8.00 15.62 49.61
N ASN A 536 7.68 15.54 50.90
CA ASN A 536 7.66 16.72 51.78
C ASN A 536 9.03 17.36 51.95
N GLU A 537 10.12 16.58 51.93
CA GLU A 537 11.48 17.12 51.96
C GLU A 537 11.75 17.95 50.70
N GLU A 538 11.37 17.43 49.51
CA GLU A 538 11.46 18.16 48.24
C GLU A 538 10.62 19.45 48.27
N ARG A 539 9.36 19.35 48.73
CA ARG A 539 8.43 20.49 48.80
C ARG A 539 8.97 21.60 49.69
N VAL A 540 9.48 21.26 50.87
CA VAL A 540 10.09 22.23 51.79
C VAL A 540 11.32 22.87 51.14
N GLY A 541 12.14 22.10 50.42
CA GLY A 541 13.26 22.62 49.64
C GLY A 541 12.85 23.63 48.56
N TRP A 542 11.66 23.49 47.99
CA TRP A 542 11.07 24.44 47.05
C TRP A 542 10.29 25.59 47.70
N GLY A 543 10.29 25.69 49.04
CA GLY A 543 9.54 26.70 49.78
C GLY A 543 8.03 26.44 49.87
N HIS A 544 7.57 25.25 49.51
CA HIS A 544 6.18 24.83 49.65
C HIS A 544 5.93 24.18 51.02
N ARG A 545 4.66 24.26 51.47
CA ARG A 545 4.25 23.59 52.71
C ARG A 545 4.21 22.07 52.52
N PRO A 546 4.63 21.28 53.53
CA PRO A 546 4.47 19.84 53.52
C PRO A 546 2.98 19.48 53.57
N ILE A 547 2.66 18.32 53.03
CA ILE A 547 1.32 17.75 53.00
C ILE A 547 1.24 16.52 53.92
N GLN A 548 0.03 16.17 54.33
CA GLN A 548 -0.23 14.94 55.08
C GLN A 548 -1.35 14.18 54.38
N VAL A 549 -1.25 12.87 54.37
CA VAL A 549 -2.23 12.00 53.72
C VAL A 549 -2.85 11.09 54.77
N GLY A 550 -4.18 11.05 54.84
CA GLY A 550 -4.92 10.08 55.64
C GLY A 550 -5.33 8.91 54.76
N ILE A 551 -5.14 7.68 55.24
CA ILE A 551 -5.55 6.47 54.51
C ILE A 551 -6.51 5.65 55.37
N GLY A 552 -7.63 5.23 54.78
CA GLY A 552 -8.59 4.31 55.37
C GLY A 552 -8.69 3.03 54.57
N LEU A 553 -8.57 1.89 55.25
CA LEU A 553 -8.69 0.56 54.66
C LEU A 553 -9.87 -0.22 55.24
N ASN A 554 -10.59 -0.91 54.37
CA ASN A 554 -11.59 -1.90 54.77
C ASN A 554 -11.65 -3.05 53.77
N THR A 555 -11.78 -4.28 54.27
CA THR A 555 -11.89 -5.48 53.44
C THR A 555 -13.30 -6.07 53.53
N GLY A 556 -13.82 -6.57 52.41
CA GLY A 556 -15.09 -7.27 52.36
C GLY A 556 -15.64 -7.43 50.94
N PRO A 557 -16.82 -8.08 50.81
CA PRO A 557 -17.45 -8.28 49.50
C PRO A 557 -17.81 -6.94 48.86
N ALA A 558 -17.58 -6.83 47.55
CA ALA A 558 -17.93 -5.67 46.75
C ALA A 558 -18.33 -6.08 45.32
N MET A 559 -19.35 -5.42 44.79
CA MET A 559 -19.83 -5.67 43.43
C MET A 559 -19.22 -4.65 42.49
N LEU A 560 -18.33 -5.09 41.60
CA LEU A 560 -17.83 -4.29 40.50
C LEU A 560 -18.77 -4.45 39.31
N GLY A 561 -19.05 -3.38 38.58
CA GLY A 561 -19.90 -3.49 37.40
C GLY A 561 -19.91 -2.26 36.52
N ILE A 562 -20.59 -2.39 35.38
CA ILE A 562 -20.83 -1.33 34.42
C ILE A 562 -22.23 -0.78 34.59
N ILE A 563 -22.30 0.51 34.91
CA ILE A 563 -23.55 1.26 35.02
C ILE A 563 -23.57 2.42 34.02
N GLY A 564 -24.74 3.04 33.84
CA GLY A 564 -24.92 4.21 32.98
C GLY A 564 -25.97 3.99 31.89
N GLU A 565 -25.73 4.58 30.73
CA GLU A 565 -26.62 4.50 29.56
C GLU A 565 -25.81 4.27 28.27
N ARG A 566 -26.50 4.10 27.13
CA ARG A 566 -25.90 3.67 25.85
C ARG A 566 -24.73 4.54 25.37
N MET A 567 -24.73 5.84 25.67
CA MET A 567 -23.71 6.79 25.25
C MET A 567 -22.67 7.09 26.34
N ARG A 568 -22.90 6.63 27.58
CA ARG A 568 -22.02 6.86 28.73
C ARG A 568 -22.08 5.68 29.69
N LEU A 569 -21.06 4.83 29.59
CA LEU A 569 -20.80 3.75 30.52
C LEU A 569 -19.76 4.21 31.54
N GLU A 570 -19.93 3.80 32.78
CA GLU A 570 -18.98 4.02 33.87
C GLU A 570 -18.76 2.72 34.63
N SER A 571 -17.49 2.37 34.86
CA SER A 571 -17.13 1.33 35.81
C SER A 571 -17.34 1.85 37.23
N THR A 572 -18.03 1.06 38.05
CA THR A 572 -18.27 1.42 39.44
C THR A 572 -18.11 0.21 40.36
N VAL A 573 -17.92 0.49 41.64
CA VAL A 573 -17.96 -0.50 42.70
C VAL A 573 -19.04 -0.13 43.70
N ILE A 574 -20.05 -0.98 43.84
CA ILE A 574 -21.17 -0.78 44.75
C ILE A 574 -21.01 -1.74 45.93
N SER A 575 -20.76 -1.18 47.12
CA SER A 575 -20.72 -1.95 48.36
C SER A 575 -20.75 -1.11 49.63
N ASP A 576 -21.31 -1.68 50.69
CA ASP A 576 -21.09 -1.24 52.07
C ASP A 576 -19.60 -1.19 52.45
N THR A 577 -18.79 -2.06 51.84
CA THR A 577 -17.34 -2.15 52.06
C THR A 577 -16.63 -0.87 51.63
N VAL A 578 -17.02 -0.30 50.48
CA VAL A 578 -16.49 0.96 49.92
C VAL A 578 -16.87 2.13 50.82
N ASN A 579 -18.15 2.21 51.19
CA ASN A 579 -18.66 3.26 52.07
C ASN A 579 -17.93 3.26 53.43
N LEU A 580 -17.70 2.08 54.02
CA LEU A 580 -16.97 1.97 55.29
C LEU A 580 -15.51 2.41 55.16
N ALA A 581 -14.81 2.05 54.08
CA ALA A 581 -13.43 2.49 53.84
C ALA A 581 -13.29 4.02 53.79
N SER A 582 -14.15 4.69 53.01
CA SER A 582 -14.19 6.16 52.92
C SER A 582 -14.45 6.82 54.28
N ARG A 583 -15.31 6.22 55.11
CA ARG A 583 -15.60 6.74 56.45
C ARG A 583 -14.44 6.52 57.42
N ILE A 584 -13.75 5.39 57.31
CA ILE A 584 -12.53 5.10 58.08
C ILE A 584 -11.44 6.09 57.72
N GLU A 585 -11.24 6.40 56.44
CA GLU A 585 -10.31 7.46 56.00
C GLU A 585 -10.67 8.78 56.68
N ASN A 586 -11.93 9.20 56.65
CA ASN A 586 -12.32 10.47 57.27
C ASN A 586 -12.06 10.53 58.78
N LEU A 587 -12.10 9.38 59.49
CA LEU A 587 -11.75 9.30 60.91
C LEU A 587 -10.25 9.53 61.17
N THR A 588 -9.38 9.37 60.17
CA THR A 588 -7.94 9.69 60.28
C THR A 588 -7.74 11.15 60.68
N LYS A 589 -8.61 12.06 60.22
CA LYS A 589 -8.58 13.51 60.54
C LYS A 589 -8.88 13.75 62.03
N PHE A 590 -9.82 13.00 62.59
CA PHE A 590 -10.21 13.09 63.99
C PHE A 590 -9.14 12.51 64.92
N TYR A 591 -8.63 11.31 64.61
CA TYR A 591 -7.62 10.64 65.41
C TYR A 591 -6.19 11.14 65.13
N ARG A 592 -5.98 11.92 64.07
CA ARG A 592 -4.67 12.39 63.57
C ARG A 592 -3.66 11.26 63.33
N THR A 593 -4.13 10.15 62.80
CA THR A 593 -3.34 8.95 62.48
C THR A 593 -3.16 8.80 60.97
N ASP A 594 -2.01 8.29 60.52
CA ASP A 594 -1.68 8.20 59.10
C ASP A 594 -2.54 7.17 58.36
N VAL A 595 -2.70 5.98 58.94
CA VAL A 595 -3.45 4.87 58.33
C VAL A 595 -4.37 4.22 59.37
N LEU A 596 -5.65 4.10 59.03
CA LEU A 596 -6.65 3.40 59.81
C LEU A 596 -7.22 2.21 59.04
N VAL A 597 -7.42 1.10 59.74
CA VAL A 597 -7.91 -0.15 59.16
C VAL A 597 -9.10 -0.69 59.95
N SER A 598 -10.03 -1.33 59.26
CA SER A 598 -11.16 -1.99 59.90
C SER A 598 -10.73 -3.25 60.66
N GLY A 599 -11.47 -3.60 61.71
CA GLY A 599 -11.26 -4.87 62.42
C GLY A 599 -11.55 -6.11 61.58
N GLU A 600 -12.26 -5.97 60.44
CA GLU A 600 -12.44 -7.07 59.48
C GLU A 600 -11.12 -7.38 58.75
N LEU A 601 -10.41 -6.33 58.32
CA LEU A 601 -9.12 -6.47 57.66
C LEU A 601 -8.11 -7.16 58.58
N VAL A 602 -7.97 -6.70 59.83
CA VAL A 602 -7.06 -7.28 60.82
C VAL A 602 -7.40 -8.75 61.11
N ARG A 603 -8.70 -9.09 61.17
CA ARG A 603 -9.13 -10.47 61.38
C ARG A 603 -8.81 -11.37 60.20
N LYS A 604 -8.95 -10.86 58.97
CA LYS A 604 -8.65 -11.59 57.74
C LYS A 604 -7.14 -11.83 57.56
N LEU A 605 -6.31 -10.89 58.02
CA LEU A 605 -4.85 -11.00 58.04
C LEU A 605 -4.36 -12.08 59.02
N GLY A 606 -5.04 -12.25 60.17
CA GLY A 606 -4.62 -13.20 61.20
C GLY A 606 -3.45 -12.68 62.05
N GLU A 607 -2.70 -13.58 62.70
CA GLU A 607 -1.53 -13.23 63.51
C GLU A 607 -0.26 -13.10 62.63
N ASP A 608 -0.26 -12.15 61.70
CA ASP A 608 0.92 -11.83 60.90
C ASP A 608 1.88 -10.90 61.68
N PRO A 609 3.12 -11.32 61.99
CA PRO A 609 4.09 -10.50 62.70
C PRO A 609 4.66 -9.33 61.88
N ALA A 610 4.38 -9.23 60.57
CA ALA A 610 4.91 -8.17 59.71
C ALA A 610 4.31 -6.78 60.02
N TYR A 611 3.11 -6.73 60.61
CA TYR A 611 2.36 -5.49 60.79
C TYR A 611 2.04 -5.23 62.26
N ASP A 612 2.43 -4.06 62.75
CA ASP A 612 2.09 -3.62 64.10
C ASP A 612 0.78 -2.84 64.08
N PHE A 613 -0.21 -3.30 64.84
CA PHE A 613 -1.49 -2.63 65.00
C PHE A 613 -1.75 -2.18 66.44
N ARG A 614 -2.53 -1.11 66.57
CA ARG A 614 -3.11 -0.68 67.85
C ARG A 614 -4.61 -0.53 67.69
N LEU A 615 -5.40 -1.24 68.49
CA LEU A 615 -6.84 -1.01 68.58
C LEU A 615 -7.06 0.37 69.20
N ILE A 616 -7.61 1.31 68.42
CA ILE A 616 -7.79 2.69 68.87
C ILE A 616 -9.21 2.98 69.34
N ASP A 617 -10.24 2.42 68.71
CA ASP A 617 -11.62 2.65 69.13
C ASP A 617 -12.59 1.60 68.58
N ARG A 618 -13.81 1.60 69.10
CA ARG A 618 -14.95 0.88 68.54
C ARG A 618 -16.07 1.87 68.22
N VAL A 619 -16.27 2.13 66.94
CA VAL A 619 -17.15 3.19 66.46
C VAL A 619 -18.39 2.63 65.76
N THR A 620 -19.55 3.26 65.99
CA THR A 620 -20.75 3.00 65.18
C THR A 620 -20.84 4.10 64.14
N VAL A 621 -20.77 3.72 62.87
CA VAL A 621 -20.78 4.68 61.76
C VAL A 621 -22.22 4.87 61.26
N LYS A 622 -22.60 6.13 60.98
CA LYS A 622 -23.97 6.53 60.57
C LYS A 622 -24.50 5.66 59.42
N GLY A 623 -25.64 4.99 59.61
CA GLY A 623 -26.22 4.07 58.61
C GLY A 623 -25.86 2.58 58.77
N LYS A 624 -25.02 2.21 59.75
CA LYS A 624 -24.88 0.82 60.21
C LYS A 624 -25.27 0.68 61.68
N SER A 625 -25.96 -0.42 62.00
CA SER A 625 -26.36 -0.77 63.37
C SER A 625 -25.22 -1.41 64.18
N ALA A 626 -24.24 -2.02 63.50
CA ALA A 626 -23.14 -2.75 64.11
C ALA A 626 -21.92 -1.85 64.30
N ALA A 627 -21.34 -1.88 65.50
CA ALA A 627 -20.11 -1.17 65.82
C ALA A 627 -18.88 -1.88 65.23
N CYS A 628 -17.99 -1.12 64.59
CA CYS A 628 -16.76 -1.59 63.96
C CYS A 628 -15.56 -1.27 64.85
N ASP A 629 -14.67 -2.25 65.04
CA ASP A 629 -13.36 -2.01 65.67
C ASP A 629 -12.45 -1.30 64.66
N LEU A 630 -11.68 -0.33 65.15
CA LEU A 630 -10.83 0.54 64.37
C LEU A 630 -9.39 0.41 64.87
N TYR A 631 -8.49 0.05 63.97
CA TYR A 631 -7.09 -0.15 64.27
C TYR A 631 -6.25 0.90 63.57
N GLU A 632 -5.26 1.41 64.27
CA GLU A 632 -4.18 2.19 63.69
C GLU A 632 -3.05 1.24 63.27
N LEU A 633 -2.57 1.39 62.03
CA LEU A 633 -1.40 0.70 61.53
C LEU A 633 -0.15 1.46 62.03
N ILE A 634 0.49 0.94 63.08
CA ILE A 634 1.70 1.56 63.66
C ILE A 634 2.87 1.50 62.67
N SER A 635 2.94 0.46 61.84
CA SER A 635 4.00 0.28 60.83
C SER A 635 4.08 1.40 59.78
N SER A 636 3.04 2.22 59.60
CA SER A 636 3.05 3.32 58.61
C SER A 636 3.77 4.59 59.09
N HIS A 637 3.98 4.71 60.40
CA HIS A 637 4.60 5.88 61.02
C HIS A 637 6.11 5.92 60.77
N ALA A 638 6.71 7.11 60.91
CA ALA A 638 8.16 7.25 60.92
C ALA A 638 8.78 6.46 62.08
N GLU A 639 10.04 6.02 61.94
CA GLU A 639 10.70 5.10 62.87
C GLU A 639 10.68 5.58 64.33
N ALA A 640 10.89 6.87 64.56
CA ALA A 640 10.85 7.48 65.90
C ALA A 640 9.44 7.41 66.54
N ASP A 641 8.40 7.76 65.79
CA ASP A 641 7.02 7.74 66.27
C ASP A 641 6.53 6.29 66.47
N ARG A 642 6.90 5.41 65.54
CA ARG A 642 6.63 3.96 65.62
C ARG A 642 7.16 3.37 66.92
N ALA A 643 8.42 3.65 67.28
CA ALA A 643 9.03 3.14 68.50
C ALA A 643 8.28 3.61 69.78
N LEU A 644 7.85 4.88 69.81
CA LEU A 644 7.08 5.43 70.93
C LEU A 644 5.70 4.78 71.06
N LEU A 645 4.98 4.63 69.95
CA LEU A 645 3.67 3.98 69.91
C LEU A 645 3.75 2.52 70.33
N LEU A 646 4.77 1.78 69.86
CA LEU A 646 5.00 0.38 70.25
C LEU A 646 5.29 0.25 71.74
N SER A 647 6.20 1.07 72.27
CA SER A 647 6.57 1.05 73.70
C SER A 647 5.44 1.43 74.65
N SER A 648 4.34 2.01 74.14
CA SER A 648 3.18 2.45 74.91
C SER A 648 1.90 1.68 74.56
N ARG A 649 1.93 0.76 73.58
CA ARG A 649 0.77 0.02 73.08
C ARG A 649 0.03 -0.74 74.18
N ASP A 650 0.74 -1.54 74.96
CA ASP A 650 0.09 -2.39 75.98
C ASP A 650 -0.47 -1.56 77.14
N ALA A 651 0.23 -0.48 77.50
CA ALA A 651 -0.25 0.50 78.49
C ALA A 651 -1.49 1.25 77.99
N PHE A 652 -1.54 1.60 76.70
CA PHE A 652 -2.72 2.19 76.06
C PHE A 652 -3.90 1.21 76.08
N LEU A 653 -3.70 -0.05 75.69
CA LEU A 653 -4.75 -1.07 75.71
C LEU A 653 -5.28 -1.31 77.13
N ALA A 654 -4.41 -1.33 78.15
CA ALA A 654 -4.82 -1.42 79.55
C ALA A 654 -5.67 -0.21 79.98
N ALA A 655 -5.27 1.02 79.59
CA ALA A 655 -6.03 2.23 79.85
C ALA A 655 -7.40 2.23 79.15
N ALA A 656 -7.45 1.78 77.89
CA ALA A 656 -8.69 1.64 77.14
C ALA A 656 -9.64 0.59 77.76
N ARG A 657 -9.11 -0.50 78.31
CA ARG A 657 -9.91 -1.49 79.06
C ARG A 657 -10.51 -0.89 80.34
N LEU A 658 -9.75 -0.08 81.09
CA LEU A 658 -10.27 0.64 82.26
C LEU A 658 -11.38 1.62 81.87
N PHE A 659 -11.20 2.36 80.77
CA PHE A 659 -12.24 3.23 80.22
C PHE A 659 -13.51 2.44 79.86
N LYS A 660 -13.37 1.30 79.18
CA LYS A 660 -14.50 0.42 78.83
C LYS A 660 -15.21 -0.15 80.07
N ALA A 661 -14.45 -0.42 81.14
CA ALA A 661 -14.98 -0.83 82.43
C ALA A 661 -15.62 0.32 83.24
N LYS A 662 -15.66 1.55 82.69
CA LYS A 662 -16.17 2.78 83.31
C LYS A 662 -15.39 3.25 84.55
N ASP A 663 -14.16 2.77 84.75
CA ASP A 663 -13.24 3.28 85.78
C ASP A 663 -12.52 4.53 85.24
N PHE A 664 -13.28 5.62 85.07
CA PHE A 664 -12.80 6.84 84.40
C PHE A 664 -11.67 7.54 85.15
N SER A 665 -11.60 7.40 86.49
CA SER A 665 -10.53 7.99 87.30
C SER A 665 -9.19 7.31 87.00
N LYS A 666 -9.11 5.97 87.10
CA LYS A 666 -7.87 5.26 86.79
C LYS A 666 -7.51 5.33 85.30
N ALA A 667 -8.52 5.33 84.43
CA ALA A 667 -8.31 5.52 82.99
C ALA A 667 -7.70 6.91 82.70
N ALA A 668 -8.24 7.99 83.29
CA ALA A 668 -7.70 9.35 83.12
C ALA A 668 -6.23 9.43 83.55
N ASP A 669 -5.88 8.87 84.70
CA ASP A 669 -4.49 8.87 85.19
C ASP A 669 -3.55 8.08 84.27
N ALA A 670 -4.02 6.95 83.74
CA ALA A 670 -3.25 6.16 82.78
C ALA A 670 -3.05 6.92 81.46
N PHE A 671 -4.10 7.56 80.91
CA PHE A 671 -3.99 8.36 79.70
C PHE A 671 -3.16 9.64 79.91
N LYS A 672 -3.19 10.28 81.08
CA LYS A 672 -2.28 11.40 81.41
C LYS A 672 -0.81 10.97 81.32
N ARG A 673 -0.46 9.79 81.86
CA ARG A 673 0.90 9.24 81.76
C ARG A 673 1.29 8.95 80.31
N LEU A 674 0.37 8.40 79.52
CA LEU A 674 0.60 8.14 78.09
C LEU A 674 0.82 9.44 77.31
N CYS A 675 -0.02 10.45 77.52
CA CYS A 675 0.13 11.78 76.92
C CYS A 675 1.43 12.48 77.37
N ALA A 676 1.89 12.26 78.61
CA ALA A 676 3.16 12.80 79.07
C ALA A 676 4.36 12.11 78.39
N LYS A 677 4.27 10.79 78.14
CA LYS A 677 5.32 10.01 77.45
C LYS A 677 5.36 10.30 75.95
N ASN A 678 4.20 10.45 75.31
CA ASN A 678 4.08 10.84 73.92
C ASN A 678 3.02 11.94 73.78
N PRO A 679 3.43 13.22 73.85
CA PRO A 679 2.52 14.34 73.68
C PRO A 679 1.83 14.36 72.31
N ALA A 680 2.45 13.79 71.27
CA ALA A 680 1.91 13.75 69.92
C ALA A 680 0.77 12.72 69.74
N ASP A 681 0.60 11.77 70.68
CA ASP A 681 -0.46 10.75 70.62
C ASP A 681 -1.86 11.35 70.83
N GLN A 682 -2.48 11.71 69.72
CA GLN A 682 -3.82 12.30 69.71
C GLN A 682 -4.88 11.30 70.18
N VAL A 683 -4.70 10.00 69.95
CA VAL A 683 -5.67 8.98 70.38
C VAL A 683 -5.72 8.95 71.91
N ALA A 684 -4.56 8.92 72.59
CA ALA A 684 -4.51 9.00 74.05
C ALA A 684 -5.15 10.28 74.59
N ARG A 685 -4.94 11.43 73.92
CA ARG A 685 -5.58 12.70 74.29
C ARG A 685 -7.10 12.68 74.13
N VAL A 686 -7.60 12.05 73.07
CA VAL A 686 -9.05 11.87 72.86
C VAL A 686 -9.65 11.06 74.01
N TYR A 687 -9.02 9.96 74.42
CA TYR A 687 -9.50 9.18 75.56
C TYR A 687 -9.41 9.92 76.89
N LEU A 688 -8.33 10.68 77.13
CA LEU A 688 -8.20 11.51 78.32
C LEU A 688 -9.36 12.50 78.44
N GLY A 689 -9.65 13.24 77.36
CA GLY A 689 -10.77 14.18 77.33
C GLY A 689 -12.12 13.50 77.52
N ARG A 690 -12.30 12.26 77.05
CA ARG A 690 -13.52 11.47 77.32
C ARG A 690 -13.63 11.09 78.81
N CYS A 691 -12.53 10.67 79.43
CA CYS A 691 -12.51 10.36 80.86
C CYS A 691 -12.87 11.60 81.70
N GLU A 692 -12.29 12.75 81.37
CA GLU A 692 -12.55 14.01 82.07
C GLU A 692 -14.01 14.46 81.94
N LYS A 693 -14.60 14.34 80.74
CA LYS A 693 -16.04 14.61 80.53
C LYS A 693 -16.94 13.66 81.33
N ALA A 694 -16.60 12.38 81.35
CA ALA A 694 -17.37 11.37 82.09
C ALA A 694 -17.30 11.59 83.62
N LEU A 695 -16.16 12.04 84.15
CA LEU A 695 -15.98 12.43 85.55
C LEU A 695 -16.72 13.73 85.90
N ALA A 696 -16.90 14.64 84.95
CA ALA A 696 -17.64 15.89 85.11
C ALA A 696 -19.18 15.75 85.04
N GLY A 697 -19.71 14.52 84.99
CA GLY A 697 -21.15 14.26 85.07
C GLY A 697 -21.96 14.51 83.79
N SER A 698 -21.30 14.78 82.65
CA SER A 698 -21.96 14.87 81.34
C SER A 698 -22.01 13.47 80.71
N GLY A 699 -23.20 12.93 80.46
CA GLY A 699 -23.45 11.51 80.19
C GLY A 699 -22.52 10.81 79.17
N ASN A 700 -22.21 9.55 79.47
CA ASN A 700 -21.43 8.62 78.65
C ASN A 700 -22.27 8.10 77.47
N GLN A 701 -22.42 8.88 76.40
CA GLN A 701 -22.96 8.36 75.15
C GLN A 701 -21.84 7.66 74.35
N PRO A 702 -22.08 6.47 73.77
CA PRO A 702 -21.19 5.95 72.73
C PRO A 702 -21.08 7.01 71.64
N ILE A 703 -19.87 7.23 71.11
CA ILE A 703 -19.75 8.17 69.99
C ILE A 703 -20.43 7.53 68.78
N VAL A 704 -21.69 7.90 68.55
CA VAL A 704 -22.21 8.00 67.21
C VAL A 704 -21.43 9.16 66.62
N VAL A 705 -20.32 8.87 65.92
CA VAL A 705 -19.61 9.93 65.20
C VAL A 705 -20.53 10.26 64.03
N SER A 706 -21.46 11.19 64.26
CA SER A 706 -22.29 11.79 63.22
C SER A 706 -21.40 12.73 62.41
N LEU A 707 -20.54 12.17 61.58
CA LEU A 707 -19.90 12.92 60.51
C LEU A 707 -21.02 13.21 59.50
N ASP A 708 -21.46 14.46 59.42
CA ASP A 708 -22.20 14.93 58.26
C ASP A 708 -21.25 14.90 57.07
N SER A 709 -21.60 14.10 56.08
CA SER A 709 -20.81 13.89 54.89
C SER A 709 -20.96 15.09 53.97
N SER A 710 -19.94 15.95 53.94
CA SER A 710 -19.73 16.90 52.82
C SER A 710 -19.22 16.19 51.55
N ILE A 711 -18.99 14.88 51.61
CA ILE A 711 -18.73 14.03 50.45
C ILE A 711 -20.01 13.21 50.21
N GLY A 712 -20.77 13.56 49.18
CA GLY A 712 -22.00 12.87 48.82
C GLY A 712 -21.78 11.35 48.75
N THR A 713 -22.82 10.57 49.07
CA THR A 713 -22.85 9.11 48.94
C THR A 713 -22.11 8.65 47.68
N CYS A 714 -20.94 8.01 47.85
CA CYS A 714 -20.10 7.49 46.76
C CYS A 714 -20.62 6.15 46.22
N THR A 715 -21.94 5.98 46.13
CA THR A 715 -22.61 4.81 45.56
C THR A 715 -23.05 5.07 44.15
#